data_AF-A0A3C0GHE5-F1
#
_entry.id   AF-A0A3C0GHE5-F1
#
_cell.length_a   1.000
_cell.length_b   1.000
_cell.length_c   1.000
_cell.angle_alpha   90.00
_cell.angle_beta   90.00
_cell.angle_gamma   90.00
#
_symmetry.space_group_name_H-M   'P 1'
#
loop_
_entity.id
_entity.type
_entity.pdbx_description
1 polymer ?
#
loop_
_entity_poly.entity_id
_entity_poly.type
_entity_poly.pdbx_seq_one_letter_code
_entity_poly.pdbx_strand_id
1 'polypeptide(L)'
;MALFADQSLNFLSSSTFEVAQYPIKRYTFDNILDIETMFDVRLYDNEPHPSASLLYGNRLTNMVIERPFRFGNLNDYTLPRQLQLDFSTNAAAFTYGMMPFKSAFNNFAAETVCFFLEDETLETIVSPPIKAELLANKPYKMRVYIENNNVMMYDRHSAFGPPCDANDTKRAKPVAGGDDREVLGAVNAEYATHTNQHGHMPFVPPYLDKNAKPYVELTFIPPETRAYNAPEIVNNLTASYQNFSPFLNPDSPDIDVRKLNYSASMGVDASLNFDTIVKLDRDKFFRADPFGTTKASAVSGENRDFANFGFRWVIQPKWETPIHDFSNEATTVQIAHRGDGIDGFITEIKKVKNSPYRERGTWNDYFILNATSSINMVTSSTGMWHQHGKPSTGSAGYNIRIQDECAYGLASAVGFLKEQPRTQLNPRKRKNILRHSTSTRRTIKLGKLAEEKNIKEAVVAIPYYTTKNCKVQFFELNKKHLAKAKRLNNRILDEYISRATTMEDRDDVFALIRDYETRSSISGPRAIDSIAYQLRMMQRYVLPPSFDFVSIEEIEPFMIYFFEFGAKLNTTDLSNVWQNLYPESPESTAQTQYSDPIKFNNPDIVYSSHILDSTILNGFGAAGNHSTYENPREFLENEVRWIVFKCKYRAVTNYQYLVKKSIDPVHHFERFREGGKSAVDVINGNFGFNSRVAFNWPYDY
;
A
#
# COMPACT_ATOMS: atom_id res chain seq x y z
N MET A 1 -14.84 -6.94 34.91
CA MET A 1 -16.23 -7.09 34.46
C MET A 1 -16.49 -5.97 33.47
N ALA A 2 -16.75 -6.33 32.20
CA ALA A 2 -17.14 -5.51 31.05
C ALA A 2 -16.10 -4.56 30.39
N LEU A 3 -16.13 -4.62 29.04
CA LEU A 3 -15.69 -3.65 28.02
C LEU A 3 -14.24 -3.68 27.52
N PHE A 4 -13.96 -4.65 26.64
CA PHE A 4 -13.31 -4.41 25.36
C PHE A 4 -13.94 -5.37 24.34
N ALA A 5 -15.07 -4.94 23.77
CA ALA A 5 -15.66 -5.60 22.61
C ALA A 5 -14.96 -5.03 21.37
N ASP A 6 -14.18 -5.89 20.74
CA ASP A 6 -13.58 -5.71 19.43
C ASP A 6 -14.68 -5.35 18.41
N GLN A 7 -14.69 -4.10 17.94
CA GLN A 7 -15.56 -3.64 16.85
C GLN A 7 -14.82 -3.77 15.51
N SER A 8 -14.32 -4.97 15.20
CA SER A 8 -14.24 -5.40 13.81
C SER A 8 -15.67 -5.74 13.37
N LEU A 9 -16.15 -5.16 12.27
CA LEU A 9 -17.44 -5.46 11.65
C LEU A 9 -17.68 -6.98 11.60
N ASN A 10 -18.50 -7.49 12.51
CA ASN A 10 -19.02 -8.85 12.46
C ASN A 10 -20.02 -8.91 11.30
N PHE A 11 -19.53 -9.27 10.12
CA PHE A 11 -20.38 -9.63 8.99
C PHE A 11 -21.06 -10.96 9.32
N LEU A 12 -22.27 -10.85 9.90
CA LEU A 12 -23.16 -11.98 10.13
C LEU A 12 -23.55 -12.57 8.78
N SER A 13 -22.93 -13.69 8.40
CA SER A 13 -23.50 -14.59 7.41
C SER A 13 -24.84 -15.08 7.96
N SER A 14 -25.95 -14.78 7.27
CA SER A 14 -27.27 -15.29 7.65
C SER A 14 -27.37 -16.79 7.39
N SER A 15 -26.85 -17.59 8.31
CA SER A 15 -27.31 -18.96 8.57
C SER A 15 -27.00 -19.30 10.02
N THR A 16 -28.03 -19.61 10.80
CA THR A 16 -27.95 -20.11 12.17
C THR A 16 -27.35 -21.52 12.16
N PHE A 17 -26.03 -21.61 12.22
CA PHE A 17 -25.31 -22.82 12.59
C PHE A 17 -24.25 -22.43 13.63
N GLU A 18 -24.18 -23.16 14.74
CA GLU A 18 -23.11 -23.01 15.74
C GLU A 18 -21.76 -22.97 15.02
N VAL A 19 -21.09 -21.82 15.11
CA VAL A 19 -19.76 -21.61 14.52
C VAL A 19 -18.80 -22.54 15.24
N ALA A 20 -18.52 -23.69 14.65
CA ALA A 20 -17.37 -24.50 15.04
C ALA A 20 -16.13 -23.60 14.97
N GLN A 21 -15.33 -23.55 16.03
CA GLN A 21 -14.07 -22.79 16.05
C GLN A 21 -13.23 -23.21 14.83
N TYR A 22 -13.09 -22.31 13.87
CA TYR A 22 -12.24 -22.55 12.70
C TYR A 22 -10.79 -22.74 13.18
N PRO A 23 -10.08 -23.81 12.75
CA PRO A 23 -8.66 -24.00 13.05
C PRO A 23 -7.75 -23.01 12.29
N ILE A 24 -8.31 -22.12 11.47
CA ILE A 24 -7.57 -21.15 10.64
C ILE A 24 -7.99 -19.73 11.02
N LYS A 25 -7.11 -19.00 11.72
CA LYS A 25 -7.22 -17.55 11.92
C LYS A 25 -6.44 -16.84 10.82
N ARG A 26 -7.09 -15.95 10.07
CA ARG A 26 -6.41 -15.07 9.12
C ARG A 26 -5.90 -13.82 9.83
N TYR A 27 -4.68 -13.44 9.47
CA TYR A 27 -4.08 -12.17 9.86
C TYR A 27 -4.17 -11.25 8.67
N THR A 28 -4.80 -10.09 8.86
CA THR A 28 -5.00 -9.12 7.78
C THR A 28 -3.75 -8.29 7.56
N PHE A 29 -3.68 -7.61 6.42
CA PHE A 29 -2.66 -6.59 6.17
C PHE A 29 -2.61 -5.55 7.31
N ASP A 30 -3.79 -5.14 7.82
CA ASP A 30 -3.92 -4.18 8.91
C ASP A 30 -3.31 -4.72 10.22
N ASN A 31 -3.42 -6.03 10.49
CA ASN A 31 -2.76 -6.64 11.65
C ASN A 31 -1.24 -6.58 11.56
N ILE A 32 -0.64 -6.68 10.37
CA ILE A 32 0.81 -6.60 10.19
C ILE A 32 1.28 -5.13 10.27
N LEU A 33 0.47 -4.21 9.72
CA LEU A 33 0.72 -2.78 9.79
C LEU A 33 0.70 -2.25 11.23
N ASP A 34 -0.26 -2.74 12.02
CA ASP A 34 -0.42 -2.47 13.45
C ASP A 34 -0.16 -3.74 14.27
N ILE A 35 1.09 -4.20 14.22
CA ILE A 35 1.55 -5.49 14.79
C ILE A 35 1.24 -5.67 16.28
N GLU A 36 1.07 -4.57 17.02
CA GLU A 36 0.65 -4.60 18.43
C GLU A 36 -0.75 -5.17 18.63
N THR A 37 -1.62 -5.09 17.63
CA THR A 37 -2.99 -5.66 17.66
C THR A 37 -2.96 -7.19 17.76
N MET A 38 -1.83 -7.80 17.45
CA MET A 38 -1.61 -9.24 17.54
C MET A 38 -1.08 -9.69 18.92
N PHE A 39 -0.83 -8.79 19.87
CA PHE A 39 -0.35 -9.17 21.20
C PHE A 39 -1.29 -10.18 21.89
N ASP A 40 -0.71 -11.22 22.48
CA ASP A 40 -1.41 -12.34 23.14
C ASP A 40 -2.35 -13.16 22.23
N VAL A 41 -2.29 -12.93 20.91
CA VAL A 41 -3.04 -13.75 19.96
C VAL A 41 -2.36 -15.10 19.78
N ARG A 42 -3.16 -16.18 19.85
CA ARG A 42 -2.70 -17.53 19.55
C ARG A 42 -2.40 -17.70 18.07
N LEU A 43 -1.15 -18.02 17.75
CA LEU A 43 -0.66 -18.38 16.43
C LEU A 43 -0.56 -19.90 16.34
N TYR A 44 -1.31 -20.46 15.38
CA TYR A 44 -1.22 -21.87 15.03
C TYR A 44 -0.17 -22.04 13.94
N ASP A 45 0.73 -22.99 14.16
CA ASP A 45 1.77 -23.32 13.19
C ASP A 45 1.17 -24.20 12.10
N ASN A 46 1.11 -23.67 10.88
CA ASN A 46 0.55 -24.36 9.73
C ASN A 46 1.63 -24.87 8.77
N GLU A 47 2.92 -24.72 9.11
CA GLU A 47 4.02 -25.09 8.23
C GLU A 47 4.55 -26.49 8.58
N PRO A 48 4.32 -27.51 7.71
CA PRO A 48 4.85 -28.84 7.95
C PRO A 48 6.37 -28.92 7.75
N HIS A 49 7.01 -27.94 7.09
CA HIS A 49 8.47 -27.93 6.95
C HIS A 49 9.18 -27.44 8.22
N PRO A 50 10.08 -28.26 8.82
CA PRO A 50 10.78 -27.89 10.05
C PRO A 50 11.55 -26.56 9.96
N SER A 51 12.08 -26.20 8.78
CA SER A 51 12.86 -24.98 8.57
C SER A 51 12.05 -23.68 8.50
N ALA A 52 10.73 -23.77 8.34
CA ALA A 52 9.83 -22.62 8.27
C ALA A 52 8.71 -22.67 9.34
N SER A 53 8.72 -23.71 10.17
CA SER A 53 7.85 -23.91 11.31
C SER A 53 8.28 -23.07 12.52
N LEU A 54 7.31 -22.62 13.31
CA LEU A 54 7.56 -22.06 14.65
C LEU A 54 8.15 -23.09 15.62
N LEU A 55 8.26 -24.37 15.25
CA LEU A 55 9.00 -25.43 15.96
C LEU A 55 10.51 -25.45 15.66
N TYR A 56 11.06 -24.42 15.01
CA TYR A 56 12.51 -24.32 14.83
C TYR A 56 13.20 -24.01 16.17
N GLY A 57 13.81 -25.03 16.79
CA GLY A 57 14.53 -24.87 18.05
C GLY A 57 14.92 -26.17 18.72
N ASN A 58 15.82 -26.10 19.69
CA ASN A 58 16.19 -27.26 20.51
C ASN A 58 15.23 -27.38 21.71
N ARG A 59 15.47 -28.35 22.61
CA ARG A 59 14.69 -28.53 23.83
C ARG A 59 14.54 -27.25 24.65
N LEU A 60 15.57 -26.39 24.70
CA LEU A 60 15.53 -25.13 25.46
C LEU A 60 14.59 -24.11 24.82
N THR A 61 14.56 -24.01 23.50
CA THR A 61 13.61 -23.14 22.79
C THR A 61 12.16 -23.52 23.12
N ASN A 62 11.86 -24.81 23.14
CA ASN A 62 10.53 -25.31 23.53
C ASN A 62 10.20 -25.13 25.03
N MET A 63 11.20 -24.88 25.88
CA MET A 63 10.99 -24.52 27.29
C MET A 63 10.70 -23.01 27.49
N VAL A 64 10.98 -22.18 26.49
CA VAL A 64 10.83 -20.72 26.57
C VAL A 64 9.55 -20.24 25.87
N ILE A 65 9.16 -20.91 24.78
CA ILE A 65 8.01 -20.51 23.95
C ILE A 65 6.73 -21.22 24.43
N GLU A 66 5.64 -20.47 24.63
CA GLU A 66 4.31 -21.03 24.96
C GLU A 66 3.76 -21.89 23.80
N ARG A 67 3.00 -22.95 24.10
CA ARG A 67 2.33 -23.79 23.10
C ARG A 67 0.85 -23.98 23.46
N PRO A 68 -0.10 -23.61 22.58
CA PRO A 68 0.07 -22.93 21.29
C PRO A 68 0.76 -21.57 21.44
N PHE A 69 1.54 -21.16 20.44
CA PHE A 69 2.34 -19.93 20.53
C PHE A 69 1.43 -18.73 20.68
N ARG A 70 1.76 -17.84 21.62
CA ARG A 70 1.10 -16.56 21.81
C ARG A 70 2.05 -15.45 21.43
N PHE A 71 1.63 -14.64 20.46
CA PHE A 71 2.48 -13.61 19.92
C PHE A 71 2.83 -12.55 20.97
N GLY A 72 4.13 -12.33 21.19
CA GLY A 72 4.63 -11.38 22.18
C GLY A 72 4.69 -11.91 23.62
N ASN A 73 4.33 -13.17 23.87
CA ASN A 73 4.40 -13.80 25.20
C ASN A 73 5.41 -14.94 25.23
N LEU A 74 5.95 -15.18 26.42
CA LEU A 74 6.81 -16.31 26.75
C LEU A 74 6.08 -17.26 27.69
N ASN A 75 6.58 -18.49 27.82
CA ASN A 75 5.98 -19.50 28.68
C ASN A 75 6.17 -19.18 30.18
N ASP A 76 5.15 -18.58 30.78
CA ASP A 76 5.11 -18.15 32.18
C ASP A 76 5.20 -19.31 33.20
N TYR A 77 4.95 -20.54 32.76
CA TYR A 77 5.00 -21.72 33.62
C TYR A 77 6.39 -22.37 33.66
N THR A 78 7.04 -22.56 32.50
CA THR A 78 8.33 -23.28 32.42
C THR A 78 9.52 -22.37 32.67
N LEU A 79 9.47 -21.09 32.26
CA LEU A 79 10.61 -20.17 32.43
C LEU A 79 11.03 -19.96 33.89
N PRO A 80 10.13 -19.62 34.83
CA PRO A 80 10.53 -19.42 36.22
C PRO A 80 11.06 -20.70 36.87
N ARG A 81 10.54 -21.87 36.47
CA ARG A 81 10.91 -23.16 37.06
C ARG A 81 12.22 -23.73 36.54
N GLN A 82 12.51 -23.53 35.26
CA GLN A 82 13.65 -24.18 34.61
C GLN A 82 14.83 -23.24 34.40
N LEU A 83 14.57 -21.93 34.25
CA LEU A 83 15.59 -20.92 34.06
C LEU A 83 15.74 -19.98 35.26
N GLN A 84 14.84 -20.05 36.27
CA GLN A 84 14.84 -19.17 37.45
C GLN A 84 14.81 -17.68 37.07
N LEU A 85 14.15 -17.35 35.96
CA LEU A 85 13.98 -16.00 35.45
C LEU A 85 12.49 -15.68 35.35
N ASP A 86 12.07 -14.56 35.95
CA ASP A 86 10.74 -13.99 35.78
C ASP A 86 10.78 -12.93 34.68
N PHE A 87 10.07 -13.20 33.59
CA PHE A 87 9.82 -12.23 32.53
C PHE A 87 8.36 -11.80 32.58
N SER A 88 8.10 -10.52 32.86
CA SER A 88 6.77 -9.94 32.68
C SER A 88 6.70 -9.24 31.32
N THR A 89 6.08 -9.86 30.33
CA THR A 89 5.69 -9.18 29.08
C THR A 89 4.31 -8.56 29.26
N ASN A 90 4.20 -7.26 28.99
CA ASN A 90 2.91 -6.58 28.91
C ASN A 90 2.79 -5.91 27.54
N ALA A 91 1.56 -5.56 27.16
CA ALA A 91 1.28 -4.98 25.85
C ALA A 91 2.13 -3.73 25.57
N ALA A 92 2.33 -2.85 26.55
CA ALA A 92 3.12 -1.63 26.36
C ALA A 92 4.61 -1.92 26.08
N ALA A 93 5.21 -2.84 26.82
CA ALA A 93 6.59 -3.29 26.59
C ALA A 93 6.73 -3.98 25.23
N PHE A 94 5.74 -4.79 24.83
CA PHE A 94 5.69 -5.42 23.52
C PHE A 94 5.59 -4.39 22.39
N THR A 95 4.66 -3.43 22.50
CA THR A 95 4.52 -2.33 21.52
C THR A 95 5.81 -1.55 21.37
N TYR A 96 6.49 -1.22 22.48
CA TYR A 96 7.79 -0.55 22.44
C TYR A 96 8.85 -1.40 21.73
N GLY A 97 8.95 -2.69 22.06
CA GLY A 97 9.88 -3.61 21.42
C GLY A 97 9.64 -3.81 19.92
N MET A 98 8.38 -3.68 19.47
CA MET A 98 7.98 -3.81 18.08
C MET A 98 8.00 -2.50 17.29
N MET A 99 8.35 -1.36 17.90
CA MET A 99 8.46 -0.07 17.20
C MET A 99 9.36 -0.12 15.96
N PRO A 100 10.54 -0.80 15.96
CA PRO A 100 11.37 -0.89 14.77
C PRO A 100 10.66 -1.65 13.64
N PHE A 101 10.01 -2.78 13.93
CA PHE A 101 9.25 -3.54 12.94
C PHE A 101 8.10 -2.70 12.37
N LYS A 102 7.31 -2.06 13.24
CA LYS A 102 6.20 -1.20 12.83
C LYS A 102 6.69 -0.07 11.92
N SER A 103 7.79 0.57 12.28
CA SER A 103 8.40 1.62 11.47
C SER A 103 8.89 1.10 10.11
N ALA A 104 9.57 -0.05 10.08
CA ALA A 104 10.09 -0.64 8.86
C ALA A 104 8.96 -1.05 7.91
N PHE A 105 7.92 -1.71 8.43
CA PHE A 105 6.80 -2.17 7.62
C PHE A 105 5.96 -1.01 7.09
N ASN A 106 5.73 0.04 7.87
CA ASN A 106 5.04 1.25 7.41
C ASN A 106 5.83 1.97 6.29
N ASN A 107 7.15 2.09 6.42
CA ASN A 107 8.00 2.64 5.37
C ASN A 107 7.99 1.76 4.11
N PHE A 108 8.16 0.44 4.26
CA PHE A 108 8.13 -0.49 3.13
C PHE A 108 6.81 -0.45 2.38
N ALA A 109 5.68 -0.54 3.09
CA ALA A 109 4.35 -0.53 2.49
C ALA A 109 4.07 0.79 1.76
N ALA A 110 4.47 1.93 2.35
CA ALA A 110 4.26 3.24 1.77
C ALA A 110 5.18 3.50 0.56
N GLU A 111 6.49 3.32 0.75
CA GLU A 111 7.47 3.69 -0.26
C GLU A 111 7.48 2.72 -1.43
N THR A 112 7.08 1.45 -1.27
CA THR A 112 6.94 0.54 -2.42
C THR A 112 5.98 1.12 -3.46
N VAL A 113 4.83 1.63 -3.01
CA VAL A 113 3.85 2.27 -3.91
C VAL A 113 4.41 3.57 -4.47
N CYS A 114 4.98 4.43 -3.63
CA CYS A 114 5.55 5.69 -4.08
C CYS A 114 6.74 5.54 -5.04
N PHE A 115 7.49 4.45 -4.95
CA PHE A 115 8.68 4.22 -5.76
C PHE A 115 8.34 3.62 -7.12
N PHE A 116 7.42 2.64 -7.18
CA PHE A 116 7.17 1.86 -8.39
C PHE A 116 5.91 2.28 -9.17
N LEU A 117 4.84 2.73 -8.51
CA LEU A 117 3.55 2.93 -9.15
C LEU A 117 3.36 4.32 -9.75
N GLU A 118 2.52 4.38 -10.78
CA GLU A 118 2.07 5.62 -11.41
C GLU A 118 1.52 6.60 -10.36
N ASP A 119 1.85 7.88 -10.52
CA ASP A 119 1.48 8.98 -9.63
C ASP A 119 1.89 8.85 -8.15
N GLU A 120 2.71 7.84 -7.82
CA GLU A 120 3.16 7.54 -6.45
C GLU A 120 1.98 7.29 -5.48
N THR A 121 0.89 6.71 -5.97
CA THR A 121 -0.36 6.49 -5.21
C THR A 121 -0.96 5.11 -5.46
N LEU A 122 -1.92 4.73 -4.61
CA LEU A 122 -2.81 3.59 -4.84
C LEU A 122 -3.90 3.96 -5.86
N GLU A 123 -4.29 2.99 -6.67
CA GLU A 123 -5.40 3.11 -7.60
C GLU A 123 -6.74 3.19 -6.86
N THR A 124 -7.34 4.38 -6.86
CA THR A 124 -8.41 4.74 -5.93
C THR A 124 -9.67 5.18 -6.67
N ILE A 125 -10.82 4.58 -6.35
CA ILE A 125 -12.13 5.01 -6.84
C ILE A 125 -12.82 5.82 -5.74
N VAL A 126 -12.98 7.12 -5.97
CA VAL A 126 -13.69 8.03 -5.07
C VAL A 126 -15.05 8.42 -5.67
N SER A 127 -16.11 8.36 -4.87
CA SER A 127 -17.43 8.87 -5.23
C SER A 127 -17.48 10.41 -5.18
N PRO A 128 -18.44 11.07 -5.84
CA PRO A 128 -18.82 12.44 -5.47
C PRO A 128 -19.40 12.47 -4.04
N PRO A 129 -19.56 13.66 -3.42
CA PRO A 129 -20.27 13.78 -2.14
C PRO A 129 -21.66 13.15 -2.24
N ILE A 130 -21.97 12.22 -1.35
CA ILE A 130 -23.14 11.36 -1.45
C ILE A 130 -24.36 12.03 -0.83
N LYS A 131 -25.35 12.31 -1.68
CA LYS A 131 -26.73 12.65 -1.33
C LYS A 131 -27.66 11.78 -2.19
N ALA A 132 -27.81 10.52 -1.80
CA ALA A 132 -28.54 9.52 -2.59
C ALA A 132 -30.01 9.48 -2.18
N GLU A 133 -30.92 9.84 -3.08
CA GLU A 133 -32.37 9.70 -2.87
C GLU A 133 -32.80 8.25 -3.13
N LEU A 134 -33.16 7.54 -2.07
CA LEU A 134 -33.43 6.10 -2.10
C LEU A 134 -34.86 5.81 -1.63
N LEU A 135 -35.49 4.79 -2.23
CA LEU A 135 -36.83 4.33 -1.86
C LEU A 135 -36.77 3.29 -0.74
N ALA A 136 -37.70 3.39 0.22
CA ALA A 136 -37.85 2.44 1.31
C ALA A 136 -38.03 0.99 0.82
N ASN A 137 -37.42 0.05 1.52
CA ASN A 137 -37.57 -1.39 1.33
C ASN A 137 -37.21 -1.90 -0.09
N LYS A 138 -36.39 -1.15 -0.83
CA LYS A 138 -35.84 -1.59 -2.12
C LYS A 138 -34.39 -2.04 -1.95
N PRO A 139 -33.98 -3.22 -2.46
CA PRO A 139 -32.60 -3.66 -2.36
C PRO A 139 -31.76 -2.95 -3.42
N TYR A 140 -30.97 -1.97 -2.99
CA TYR A 140 -29.98 -1.32 -3.84
C TYR A 140 -28.71 -2.17 -3.86
N LYS A 141 -28.29 -2.63 -5.05
CA LYS A 141 -27.17 -3.56 -5.20
C LYS A 141 -26.10 -3.04 -6.14
N MET A 142 -24.84 -3.30 -5.80
CA MET A 142 -23.71 -3.18 -6.72
C MET A 142 -22.71 -4.32 -6.53
N ARG A 143 -21.93 -4.59 -7.56
CA ARG A 143 -20.83 -5.55 -7.51
C ARG A 143 -19.50 -4.86 -7.74
N VAL A 144 -18.52 -5.21 -6.92
CA VAL A 144 -17.13 -4.79 -7.06
C VAL A 144 -16.28 -6.01 -7.34
N TYR A 145 -15.65 -6.03 -8.51
CA TYR A 145 -14.81 -7.11 -9.01
C TYR A 145 -13.33 -6.77 -8.87
N ILE A 146 -12.51 -7.81 -8.69
CA ILE A 146 -11.10 -7.80 -9.11
C ILE A 146 -10.99 -8.80 -10.25
N GLU A 147 -10.80 -8.31 -11.47
CA GLU A 147 -10.77 -9.16 -12.67
C GLU A 147 -9.35 -9.37 -13.15
N ASN A 148 -8.96 -10.61 -13.42
CA ASN A 148 -7.75 -10.91 -14.16
C ASN A 148 -8.04 -10.93 -15.65
N ASN A 149 -7.56 -9.93 -16.38
CA ASN A 149 -7.63 -9.92 -17.83
C ASN A 149 -6.34 -10.51 -18.43
N ASN A 150 -6.34 -11.81 -18.70
CA ASN A 150 -5.31 -12.48 -19.49
C ASN A 150 -3.84 -12.30 -19.01
N VAL A 151 -3.60 -12.27 -17.69
CA VAL A 151 -2.23 -12.23 -17.13
C VAL A 151 -1.99 -13.42 -16.20
N MET A 152 -0.74 -13.88 -16.11
CA MET A 152 -0.32 -14.89 -15.15
C MET A 152 0.88 -14.39 -14.34
N MET A 153 0.64 -14.06 -13.07
CA MET A 153 1.69 -13.71 -12.08
C MET A 153 2.35 -14.95 -11.48
N TYR A 154 1.54 -15.97 -11.20
CA TYR A 154 1.96 -17.30 -10.75
C TYR A 154 1.13 -18.36 -11.45
N ASP A 155 1.76 -19.44 -11.90
CA ASP A 155 1.12 -20.49 -12.68
C ASP A 155 0.33 -21.51 -11.85
N ARG A 156 0.54 -21.53 -10.52
CA ARG A 156 -0.08 -22.51 -9.62
C ARG A 156 -0.33 -21.97 -8.22
N HIS A 157 -1.37 -22.52 -7.60
CA HIS A 157 -1.83 -22.14 -6.26
C HIS A 157 -0.87 -22.58 -5.14
N SER A 158 -0.06 -23.61 -5.37
CA SER A 158 0.98 -24.04 -4.41
C SER A 158 2.14 -23.05 -4.25
N ALA A 159 2.19 -21.98 -5.07
CA ALA A 159 3.12 -20.88 -4.87
C ALA A 159 2.86 -20.08 -3.57
N PHE A 160 1.67 -20.20 -2.99
CA PHE A 160 1.24 -19.42 -1.82
C PHE A 160 1.32 -20.16 -0.48
N GLY A 161 1.79 -21.41 -0.48
CA GLY A 161 1.99 -22.19 0.74
C GLY A 161 1.57 -23.66 0.62
N PRO A 162 1.73 -24.44 1.70
CA PRO A 162 1.34 -25.84 1.73
C PRO A 162 -0.18 -26.00 1.57
N PRO A 163 -0.65 -27.15 1.09
CA PRO A 163 -2.09 -27.41 1.01
C PRO A 163 -2.68 -27.59 2.41
N CYS A 164 -3.85 -27.00 2.66
CA CYS A 164 -4.64 -27.24 3.87
C CYS A 164 -5.51 -28.49 3.72
N ASP A 165 -5.61 -29.26 4.80
CA ASP A 165 -6.59 -30.35 4.91
C ASP A 165 -8.01 -29.78 5.07
N ALA A 166 -8.96 -30.25 4.24
CA ALA A 166 -10.37 -29.88 4.29
C ALA A 166 -11.25 -30.90 5.03
N ASN A 167 -10.67 -31.82 5.79
CA ASN A 167 -11.43 -32.80 6.55
C ASN A 167 -12.51 -32.15 7.44
N ASP A 168 -13.73 -32.66 7.34
CA ASP A 168 -14.78 -32.44 8.34
C ASP A 168 -14.38 -33.23 9.59
N THR A 169 -13.94 -32.54 10.63
CA THR A 169 -13.54 -33.15 11.89
C THR A 169 -14.70 -33.83 12.63
N LYS A 170 -15.94 -33.81 12.11
CA LYS A 170 -17.13 -34.34 12.79
C LYS A 170 -17.57 -35.78 12.46
N ARG A 171 -16.84 -36.58 11.66
CA ARG A 171 -17.23 -37.99 11.46
C ARG A 171 -16.08 -38.99 11.54
N ALA A 172 -15.77 -39.44 12.76
CA ALA A 172 -15.36 -40.82 12.92
C ALA A 172 -16.57 -41.70 12.54
N LYS A 173 -16.52 -42.37 11.38
CA LYS A 173 -17.50 -43.44 11.11
C LYS A 173 -17.14 -44.60 12.03
N PRO A 174 -18.04 -45.07 12.91
CA PRO A 174 -17.81 -46.33 13.59
C PRO A 174 -17.74 -47.42 12.51
N VAL A 175 -16.62 -48.14 12.47
CA VAL A 175 -16.47 -49.31 11.60
C VAL A 175 -17.50 -50.34 12.08
N ALA A 176 -18.54 -50.58 11.30
CA ALA A 176 -19.43 -51.72 11.51
C ALA A 176 -18.72 -52.98 10.96
N GLY A 177 -17.79 -53.50 11.74
CA GLY A 177 -17.20 -54.83 11.54
C GLY A 177 -17.82 -55.78 12.57
N GLY A 178 -18.51 -56.81 12.09
CA GLY A 178 -19.04 -57.88 12.92
C GLY A 178 -17.94 -58.69 13.61
N ASP A 179 -18.39 -59.49 14.58
CA ASP A 179 -17.69 -60.44 15.45
C ASP A 179 -16.87 -59.87 16.62
N ASP A 180 -17.56 -59.74 17.75
CA ASP A 180 -17.25 -60.34 19.05
C ASP A 180 -15.78 -60.72 19.30
N ARG A 181 -14.91 -59.74 19.54
CA ARG A 181 -13.81 -59.85 20.52
C ARG A 181 -13.58 -58.54 21.23
N GLU A 182 -13.72 -58.58 22.55
CA GLU A 182 -13.27 -57.54 23.49
C GLU A 182 -11.79 -57.22 23.25
N VAL A 183 -11.52 -56.08 22.63
CA VAL A 183 -10.23 -55.39 22.73
C VAL A 183 -10.51 -53.96 23.17
N LEU A 184 -10.34 -53.74 24.47
CA LEU A 184 -10.21 -52.41 25.07
C LEU A 184 -8.99 -51.72 24.45
N GLY A 185 -9.21 -50.61 23.74
CA GLY A 185 -8.18 -49.59 23.50
C GLY A 185 -7.56 -49.56 22.10
N ALA A 186 -8.36 -49.31 21.06
CA ALA A 186 -7.92 -48.57 19.88
C ALA A 186 -9.15 -48.08 19.12
N VAL A 187 -9.58 -46.85 19.37
CA VAL A 187 -10.43 -46.15 18.41
C VAL A 187 -9.50 -45.83 17.24
N ASN A 188 -9.38 -46.75 16.28
CA ASN A 188 -8.79 -46.43 14.98
C ASN A 188 -9.72 -45.41 14.31
N ALA A 189 -9.50 -44.13 14.59
CA ALA A 189 -10.02 -43.07 13.75
C ALA A 189 -9.28 -43.20 12.41
N GLU A 190 -9.87 -43.94 11.47
CA GLU A 190 -9.47 -43.80 10.08
C GLU A 190 -9.85 -42.39 9.62
N TYR A 191 -8.87 -41.50 9.63
CA TYR A 191 -8.93 -40.28 8.84
C TYR A 191 -8.81 -40.68 7.37
N ALA A 192 -9.94 -41.03 6.76
CA ALA A 192 -9.99 -41.21 5.32
C ALA A 192 -9.77 -39.86 4.65
N THR A 193 -8.51 -39.53 4.35
CA THR A 193 -8.15 -38.44 3.44
C THR A 193 -8.70 -38.80 2.05
N HIS A 194 -9.85 -38.25 1.67
CA HIS A 194 -10.24 -38.37 0.27
C HIS A 194 -9.29 -37.51 -0.57
N THR A 195 -8.79 -38.08 -1.65
CA THR A 195 -7.74 -37.54 -2.53
C THR A 195 -8.02 -36.14 -3.12
N ASN A 196 -9.24 -35.62 -3.00
CA ASN A 196 -9.68 -34.34 -3.56
C ASN A 196 -9.96 -33.27 -2.48
N GLN A 197 -9.48 -33.48 -1.24
CA GLN A 197 -9.84 -32.65 -0.08
C GLN A 197 -8.70 -31.78 0.47
N HIS A 198 -7.51 -31.79 -0.15
CA HIS A 198 -6.42 -30.86 0.20
C HIS A 198 -6.39 -29.70 -0.79
N GLY A 199 -6.22 -28.48 -0.32
CA GLY A 199 -6.31 -27.30 -1.18
C GLY A 199 -5.61 -26.07 -0.61
N HIS A 200 -5.27 -25.15 -1.50
CA HIS A 200 -4.55 -23.91 -1.19
C HIS A 200 -5.50 -22.70 -1.06
N MET A 201 -6.80 -22.93 -1.23
CA MET A 201 -7.85 -21.91 -1.35
C MET A 201 -7.88 -20.87 -0.22
N PRO A 202 -7.53 -21.21 1.04
CA PRO A 202 -7.46 -20.20 2.10
C PRO A 202 -6.39 -19.12 1.93
N PHE A 203 -5.35 -19.39 1.13
CA PHE A 203 -4.19 -18.52 0.98
C PHE A 203 -4.02 -17.96 -0.44
N VAL A 204 -4.84 -18.41 -1.38
CA VAL A 204 -4.70 -18.02 -2.79
C VAL A 204 -5.74 -16.96 -3.13
N PRO A 205 -5.34 -15.83 -3.73
CA PRO A 205 -6.28 -14.83 -4.20
C PRO A 205 -7.28 -15.39 -5.24
N PRO A 206 -8.58 -15.08 -5.13
CA PRO A 206 -9.60 -15.67 -5.99
C PRO A 206 -9.54 -15.17 -7.45
N TYR A 207 -8.73 -14.15 -7.72
CA TYR A 207 -8.51 -13.55 -9.04
C TYR A 207 -7.16 -13.96 -9.64
N LEU A 208 -6.43 -14.91 -9.05
CA LEU A 208 -5.13 -15.33 -9.56
C LEU A 208 -5.23 -15.88 -10.99
N ASP A 209 -6.23 -16.72 -11.25
CA ASP A 209 -6.35 -17.43 -12.52
C ASP A 209 -6.75 -16.48 -13.66
N LYS A 210 -6.26 -16.80 -14.85
CA LYS A 210 -6.59 -16.05 -16.07
C LYS A 210 -8.10 -15.98 -16.28
N ASN A 211 -8.61 -14.78 -16.56
CA ASN A 211 -10.03 -14.50 -16.79
C ASN A 211 -10.95 -14.72 -15.57
N ALA A 212 -10.39 -14.92 -14.39
CA ALA A 212 -11.16 -14.96 -13.15
C ALA A 212 -11.80 -13.59 -12.86
N LYS A 213 -13.03 -13.62 -12.33
CA LYS A 213 -13.86 -12.44 -12.04
C LYS A 213 -14.58 -12.57 -10.69
N PRO A 214 -13.86 -12.85 -9.59
CA PRO A 214 -14.49 -12.83 -8.28
C PRO A 214 -15.02 -11.42 -7.96
N TYR A 215 -16.06 -11.37 -7.13
CA TYR A 215 -16.67 -10.11 -6.73
C TYR A 215 -17.24 -10.17 -5.32
N VAL A 216 -17.43 -8.97 -4.75
CA VAL A 216 -18.34 -8.75 -3.63
C VAL A 216 -19.60 -8.08 -4.15
N GLU A 217 -20.76 -8.60 -3.74
CA GLU A 217 -22.05 -7.95 -3.93
C GLU A 217 -22.40 -7.20 -2.65
N LEU A 218 -22.52 -5.87 -2.77
CA LEU A 218 -22.85 -4.96 -1.69
C LEU A 218 -24.31 -4.55 -1.84
N THR A 219 -25.09 -4.81 -0.79
CA THR A 219 -26.53 -4.53 -0.75
C THR A 219 -26.85 -3.56 0.37
N PHE A 220 -27.62 -2.52 0.05
CA PHE A 220 -28.23 -1.60 1.02
C PHE A 220 -29.75 -1.65 0.88
N ILE A 221 -30.47 -1.80 1.99
CA ILE A 221 -31.93 -1.76 2.03
C ILE A 221 -32.34 -0.53 2.87
N PRO A 222 -32.78 0.57 2.24
CA PRO A 222 -33.16 1.78 2.96
C PRO A 222 -34.41 1.53 3.80
N PRO A 223 -34.43 1.89 5.10
CA PRO A 223 -35.62 1.74 5.93
C PRO A 223 -36.74 2.71 5.53
N GLU A 224 -36.38 3.90 5.06
CA GLU A 224 -37.30 4.98 4.70
C GLU A 224 -36.96 5.61 3.34
N THR A 225 -37.95 6.25 2.70
CA THR A 225 -37.73 6.97 1.44
C THR A 225 -37.21 8.37 1.73
N ARG A 226 -35.89 8.59 1.57
CA ARG A 226 -35.24 9.89 1.79
C ARG A 226 -33.86 9.96 1.14
N ALA A 227 -33.19 11.10 1.31
CA ALA A 227 -31.78 11.24 1.00
C ALA A 227 -30.91 10.59 2.09
N TYR A 228 -29.93 9.78 1.69
CA TYR A 228 -28.93 9.15 2.55
C TYR A 228 -27.53 9.66 2.22
N ASN A 229 -26.68 9.76 3.23
CA ASN A 229 -25.26 10.08 3.07
C ASN A 229 -24.37 8.81 3.07
N ALA A 230 -23.06 8.97 2.88
CA ALA A 230 -22.15 7.83 2.81
C ALA A 230 -22.10 6.99 4.11
N PRO A 231 -21.94 7.58 5.32
CA PRO A 231 -21.98 6.83 6.58
C PRO A 231 -23.24 6.00 6.79
N GLU A 232 -24.41 6.54 6.46
CA GLU A 232 -25.67 5.83 6.62
C GLU A 232 -25.78 4.62 5.70
N ILE A 233 -25.25 4.72 4.48
CA ILE A 233 -25.26 3.62 3.51
C ILE A 233 -24.20 2.59 3.91
N VAL A 234 -22.93 3.00 3.98
CA VAL A 234 -21.77 2.10 4.12
C VAL A 234 -21.81 1.31 5.43
N ASN A 235 -22.18 1.94 6.56
CA ASN A 235 -22.24 1.26 7.85
C ASN A 235 -23.42 0.26 7.95
N ASN A 236 -24.37 0.30 7.01
CA ASN A 236 -25.54 -0.59 6.97
C ASN A 236 -25.56 -1.48 5.71
N LEU A 237 -24.40 -1.69 5.09
CA LEU A 237 -24.27 -2.63 3.97
C LEU A 237 -24.25 -4.08 4.44
N THR A 238 -24.89 -4.94 3.66
CA THR A 238 -24.66 -6.38 3.70
C THR A 238 -23.80 -6.78 2.52
N ALA A 239 -22.72 -7.53 2.76
CA ALA A 239 -21.79 -8.02 1.76
C ALA A 239 -21.97 -9.54 1.55
N SER A 240 -21.95 -9.98 0.29
CA SER A 240 -21.83 -11.40 -0.06
C SER A 240 -20.70 -11.60 -1.07
N TYR A 241 -19.84 -12.58 -0.83
CA TYR A 241 -18.65 -12.82 -1.63
C TYR A 241 -18.85 -13.97 -2.60
N GLN A 242 -18.49 -13.75 -3.85
CA GLN A 242 -18.52 -14.75 -4.90
C GLN A 242 -17.11 -14.92 -5.46
N ASN A 243 -16.39 -15.93 -4.95
CA ASN A 243 -15.02 -16.23 -5.38
C ASN A 243 -14.98 -17.17 -6.60
N PHE A 244 -16.04 -17.96 -6.80
CA PHE A 244 -16.15 -18.98 -7.85
C PHE A 244 -17.27 -18.61 -8.82
N SER A 245 -17.27 -19.14 -10.04
CA SER A 245 -18.42 -18.92 -10.90
C SER A 245 -19.64 -19.74 -10.42
N PRO A 246 -20.86 -19.22 -10.65
CA PRO A 246 -22.10 -19.84 -10.19
C PRO A 246 -22.43 -21.18 -10.87
N PHE A 247 -21.63 -21.66 -11.82
CA PHE A 247 -21.83 -22.94 -12.51
C PHE A 247 -21.32 -24.16 -11.72
N LEU A 248 -20.71 -23.95 -10.56
CA LEU A 248 -20.48 -25.03 -9.59
C LEU A 248 -21.85 -25.45 -9.03
N ASN A 249 -22.38 -26.55 -9.54
CA ASN A 249 -23.63 -27.13 -9.05
C ASN A 249 -23.42 -27.51 -7.56
N PRO A 250 -24.07 -26.83 -6.59
CA PRO A 250 -23.91 -27.13 -5.17
C PRO A 250 -24.41 -28.54 -4.83
N ASP A 251 -25.23 -29.12 -5.71
CA ASP A 251 -25.76 -30.48 -5.63
C ASP A 251 -24.85 -31.52 -6.32
N SER A 252 -23.67 -31.11 -6.81
CA SER A 252 -22.67 -32.07 -7.29
C SER A 252 -22.16 -32.88 -6.08
N PRO A 253 -22.26 -34.22 -6.08
CA PRO A 253 -21.85 -35.05 -4.96
C PRO A 253 -20.36 -34.93 -4.60
N ASP A 254 -19.55 -34.33 -5.48
CA ASP A 254 -18.11 -34.11 -5.29
C ASP A 254 -17.77 -32.79 -4.55
N ILE A 255 -18.66 -31.79 -4.55
CA ILE A 255 -18.38 -30.43 -4.07
C ILE A 255 -19.30 -30.07 -2.90
N ASP A 256 -18.86 -30.41 -1.69
CA ASP A 256 -19.55 -30.00 -0.46
C ASP A 256 -19.07 -28.59 -0.05
N VAL A 257 -19.91 -27.59 -0.26
CA VAL A 257 -19.69 -26.18 0.13
C VAL A 257 -19.51 -25.98 1.65
N ARG A 258 -19.83 -26.99 2.47
CA ARG A 258 -19.59 -26.98 3.94
C ARG A 258 -18.13 -27.31 4.31
N LYS A 259 -17.29 -27.66 3.32
CA LYS A 259 -15.87 -28.01 3.54
C LYS A 259 -15.03 -26.79 3.94
N LEU A 260 -14.03 -27.03 4.77
CA LEU A 260 -13.19 -26.01 5.42
C LEU A 260 -12.47 -25.10 4.41
N ASN A 261 -11.91 -25.65 3.32
CA ASN A 261 -11.15 -24.88 2.33
C ASN A 261 -12.01 -23.91 1.51
N TYR A 262 -13.29 -24.23 1.25
CA TYR A 262 -14.19 -23.36 0.51
C TYR A 262 -14.73 -22.23 1.38
N SER A 263 -15.22 -22.58 2.57
CA SER A 263 -15.72 -21.60 3.55
C SER A 263 -14.63 -20.66 4.06
N ALA A 264 -13.39 -21.15 4.15
CA ALA A 264 -12.21 -20.37 4.46
C ALA A 264 -11.44 -19.94 3.20
N SER A 265 -12.06 -19.77 2.03
CA SER A 265 -11.39 -19.24 0.81
C SER A 265 -11.21 -17.72 0.85
N MET A 266 -10.10 -17.21 0.31
CA MET A 266 -9.81 -15.77 0.34
C MET A 266 -10.85 -14.99 -0.51
N GLY A 267 -11.45 -13.96 0.08
CA GLY A 267 -12.36 -13.05 -0.62
C GLY A 267 -11.65 -11.81 -1.17
N VAL A 268 -12.37 -11.03 -1.98
CA VAL A 268 -11.84 -9.75 -2.52
C VAL A 268 -11.61 -8.68 -1.45
N ASP A 269 -12.19 -8.83 -0.27
CA ASP A 269 -11.96 -8.02 0.95
C ASP A 269 -10.56 -8.19 1.54
N ALA A 270 -9.86 -9.28 1.21
CA ALA A 270 -8.45 -9.41 1.57
C ALA A 270 -7.58 -8.39 0.83
N SER A 271 -8.03 -7.91 -0.33
CA SER A 271 -7.26 -7.03 -1.22
C SER A 271 -7.81 -5.61 -1.32
N LEU A 272 -9.10 -5.39 -1.06
CA LEU A 272 -9.77 -4.09 -1.18
C LEU A 272 -10.38 -3.63 0.14
N ASN A 273 -10.35 -2.31 0.37
CA ASN A 273 -11.14 -1.63 1.39
C ASN A 273 -12.48 -1.17 0.80
N PHE A 274 -13.58 -1.45 1.51
CA PHE A 274 -14.95 -1.12 1.09
C PHE A 274 -15.68 -0.19 2.06
N ASP A 275 -15.09 0.14 3.20
CA ASP A 275 -15.70 0.88 4.30
C ASP A 275 -15.09 2.28 4.49
N THR A 276 -14.15 2.68 3.63
CA THR A 276 -13.45 3.95 3.75
C THR A 276 -14.37 5.12 3.36
N ILE A 277 -14.61 6.00 4.33
CA ILE A 277 -15.41 7.21 4.15
C ILE A 277 -14.55 8.43 4.47
N VAL A 278 -14.61 9.42 3.59
CA VAL A 278 -13.82 10.65 3.73
C VAL A 278 -14.66 11.91 3.56
N LYS A 279 -14.18 12.98 4.18
CA LYS A 279 -14.57 14.36 3.87
C LYS A 279 -13.37 15.09 3.30
N LEU A 280 -13.57 15.80 2.19
CA LEU A 280 -12.54 16.61 1.56
C LEU A 280 -12.82 18.08 1.83
N ASP A 281 -11.79 18.83 2.20
CA ASP A 281 -11.93 20.27 2.47
C ASP A 281 -12.45 21.06 1.27
N ARG A 282 -12.11 20.64 0.04
CA ARG A 282 -12.60 21.27 -1.19
C ARG A 282 -14.12 21.16 -1.39
N ASP A 283 -14.80 20.21 -0.74
CA ASP A 283 -16.25 20.03 -0.85
C ASP A 283 -17.05 21.01 0.03
N LYS A 284 -16.36 21.79 0.89
CA LYS A 284 -16.96 22.85 1.72
C LYS A 284 -17.47 24.04 0.90
N PHE A 285 -17.10 24.14 -0.37
CA PHE A 285 -17.33 25.31 -1.19
C PHE A 285 -17.99 24.92 -2.53
N PHE A 286 -19.07 25.62 -2.90
CA PHE A 286 -19.60 25.60 -4.27
C PHE A 286 -18.68 26.40 -5.19
N ARG A 287 -18.64 26.06 -6.49
CA ARG A 287 -17.85 26.76 -7.51
C ARG A 287 -18.75 27.33 -8.60
N ALA A 288 -18.47 28.56 -9.03
CA ALA A 288 -19.34 29.34 -9.93
C ALA A 288 -19.28 28.90 -11.40
N ASP A 289 -18.11 28.42 -11.83
CA ASP A 289 -17.80 28.09 -13.22
C ASP A 289 -16.99 26.77 -13.28
N PRO A 290 -17.63 25.65 -13.64
CA PRO A 290 -16.97 24.37 -13.83
C PRO A 290 -16.12 24.28 -15.12
N PHE A 291 -16.14 25.30 -15.99
CA PHE A 291 -15.53 25.25 -17.32
C PHE A 291 -14.57 26.42 -17.57
N GLY A 292 -13.68 26.67 -16.60
CA GLY A 292 -12.73 27.78 -16.56
C GLY A 292 -12.18 28.22 -17.92
N THR A 293 -12.75 29.30 -18.45
CA THR A 293 -12.07 30.13 -19.46
C THR A 293 -11.15 31.16 -18.81
N THR A 294 -11.14 31.25 -17.48
CA THR A 294 -10.21 32.06 -16.70
C THR A 294 -9.62 31.23 -15.55
N LYS A 295 -8.31 31.38 -15.31
CA LYS A 295 -7.45 30.56 -14.43
C LYS A 295 -7.73 30.68 -12.92
N ALA A 296 -8.99 30.75 -12.49
CA ALA A 296 -9.39 30.59 -11.10
C ALA A 296 -10.87 30.21 -11.05
N SER A 297 -11.19 28.96 -10.69
CA SER A 297 -12.55 28.57 -10.32
C SER A 297 -12.92 29.31 -9.03
N ALA A 298 -13.50 30.49 -9.17
CA ALA A 298 -13.92 31.29 -8.02
C ALA A 298 -14.96 30.50 -7.21
N VAL A 299 -14.71 30.37 -5.91
CA VAL A 299 -15.67 29.83 -4.94
C VAL A 299 -16.93 30.68 -5.00
N SER A 300 -18.07 30.08 -5.38
CA SER A 300 -19.37 30.76 -5.48
C SER A 300 -20.09 30.88 -4.14
N GLY A 301 -19.66 30.13 -3.12
CA GLY A 301 -20.20 30.21 -1.76
C GLY A 301 -19.91 28.94 -0.96
N GLU A 302 -20.24 28.92 0.33
CA GLU A 302 -20.14 27.73 1.17
C GLU A 302 -21.22 26.70 0.85
N ASN A 303 -20.84 25.43 0.84
CA ASN A 303 -21.75 24.30 0.71
C ASN A 303 -22.45 24.03 2.04
N ARG A 304 -23.67 24.58 2.20
CA ARG A 304 -24.49 24.43 3.41
C ARG A 304 -24.84 22.96 3.73
N ASP A 305 -24.84 22.09 2.72
CA ASP A 305 -25.13 20.66 2.88
C ASP A 305 -23.88 19.86 3.27
N PHE A 306 -22.68 20.45 3.26
CA PHE A 306 -21.40 19.75 3.50
C PHE A 306 -21.37 18.99 4.83
N ALA A 307 -21.94 19.57 5.90
CA ALA A 307 -21.98 18.93 7.20
C ALA A 307 -22.62 17.52 7.14
N ASN A 308 -23.74 17.40 6.39
CA ASN A 308 -24.57 16.20 6.33
C ASN A 308 -24.28 15.32 5.11
N PHE A 309 -23.84 15.90 3.99
CA PHE A 309 -23.71 15.23 2.69
C PHE A 309 -22.33 15.42 2.03
N GLY A 310 -21.36 16.06 2.71
CA GLY A 310 -19.98 16.22 2.24
C GLY A 310 -19.14 14.94 2.28
N PHE A 311 -19.76 13.77 2.52
CA PHE A 311 -19.06 12.50 2.67
C PHE A 311 -18.92 11.80 1.31
N ARG A 312 -17.73 11.29 1.04
CA ARG A 312 -17.41 10.47 -0.14
C ARG A 312 -17.10 9.04 0.29
N TRP A 313 -17.47 8.10 -0.56
CA TRP A 313 -17.11 6.70 -0.42
C TRP A 313 -15.90 6.38 -1.29
N VAL A 314 -14.91 5.72 -0.69
CA VAL A 314 -13.66 5.32 -1.33
C VAL A 314 -13.60 3.80 -1.42
N ILE A 315 -13.26 3.30 -2.61
CA ILE A 315 -12.87 1.90 -2.84
C ILE A 315 -11.43 1.92 -3.37
N GLN A 316 -10.53 1.26 -2.65
CA GLN A 316 -9.10 1.22 -2.96
C GLN A 316 -8.47 -0.10 -2.53
N PRO A 317 -7.34 -0.52 -3.12
CA PRO A 317 -6.58 -1.64 -2.61
C PRO A 317 -6.01 -1.36 -1.22
N LYS A 318 -5.86 -2.43 -0.42
CA LYS A 318 -5.11 -2.39 0.85
C LYS A 318 -3.62 -2.20 0.61
N TRP A 319 -3.07 -2.76 -0.45
CA TRP A 319 -1.71 -2.52 -0.90
C TRP A 319 -1.60 -2.92 -2.37
N GLU A 320 -0.70 -2.28 -3.09
CA GLU A 320 -0.61 -2.43 -4.53
C GLU A 320 0.85 -2.55 -4.96
N THR A 321 1.12 -3.40 -5.95
CA THR A 321 2.45 -3.67 -6.48
C THR A 321 2.39 -3.70 -8.01
N PRO A 322 3.54 -3.54 -8.70
CA PRO A 322 3.62 -3.76 -10.13
C PRO A 322 3.07 -5.12 -10.54
N ILE A 323 2.33 -5.16 -11.65
CA ILE A 323 1.78 -6.41 -12.21
C ILE A 323 2.52 -6.76 -13.50
N HIS A 324 3.17 -7.91 -13.47
CA HIS A 324 3.90 -8.51 -14.57
C HIS A 324 3.14 -9.71 -15.14
N ASP A 325 3.45 -10.04 -16.39
CA ASP A 325 2.97 -11.24 -17.05
C ASP A 325 4.14 -12.20 -17.29
N PHE A 326 4.02 -13.39 -16.70
CA PHE A 326 4.97 -14.50 -16.85
C PHE A 326 4.42 -15.57 -17.80
N SER A 327 3.30 -15.29 -18.47
CA SER A 327 2.55 -16.30 -19.19
C SER A 327 3.32 -17.01 -20.32
N ASN A 328 4.29 -16.34 -20.92
CA ASN A 328 5.08 -16.86 -22.04
C ASN A 328 6.55 -17.18 -21.68
N GLU A 329 6.89 -17.17 -20.38
CA GLU A 329 8.25 -17.44 -19.93
C GLU A 329 8.55 -18.94 -19.90
N ALA A 330 9.79 -19.29 -20.28
CA ALA A 330 10.24 -20.66 -20.28
C ALA A 330 10.72 -21.07 -18.89
N THR A 331 10.31 -22.24 -18.41
CA THR A 331 10.77 -22.82 -17.15
C THR A 331 11.51 -24.14 -17.38
N THR A 332 12.49 -24.42 -16.53
CA THR A 332 13.26 -25.67 -16.57
C THR A 332 12.58 -26.68 -15.66
N VAL A 333 12.28 -27.86 -16.20
CA VAL A 333 11.41 -28.84 -15.56
C VAL A 333 12.08 -30.20 -15.61
N GLN A 334 11.93 -30.95 -14.52
CA GLN A 334 12.30 -32.36 -14.51
C GLN A 334 11.07 -33.17 -14.91
N ILE A 335 11.22 -34.01 -15.92
CA ILE A 335 10.15 -34.88 -16.40
C ILE A 335 10.51 -36.30 -16.02
N ALA A 336 9.59 -36.99 -15.35
CA ALA A 336 9.74 -38.40 -15.04
C ALA A 336 8.93 -39.24 -16.04
N HIS A 337 9.62 -40.14 -16.73
CA HIS A 337 8.99 -41.14 -17.58
C HIS A 337 9.31 -42.55 -17.06
N ARG A 338 8.36 -43.46 -17.25
CA ARG A 338 8.56 -44.88 -16.97
C ARG A 338 9.50 -45.43 -18.05
N GLY A 339 10.69 -45.88 -17.67
CA GLY A 339 11.61 -46.55 -18.59
C GLY A 339 11.12 -47.96 -18.95
N ASP A 340 11.66 -48.52 -20.03
CA ASP A 340 11.30 -49.86 -20.53
C ASP A 340 11.82 -51.02 -19.64
N GLY A 341 12.41 -50.72 -18.47
CA GLY A 341 12.96 -51.69 -17.52
C GLY A 341 12.17 -51.78 -16.21
N ILE A 342 12.30 -52.92 -15.50
CA ILE A 342 11.47 -53.30 -14.34
C ILE A 342 11.53 -52.30 -13.17
N ASP A 343 12.59 -51.49 -13.02
CA ASP A 343 12.77 -50.56 -11.88
C ASP A 343 13.30 -49.14 -12.25
N GLY A 344 13.23 -48.70 -13.52
CA GLY A 344 13.87 -47.45 -13.94
C GLY A 344 12.91 -46.30 -14.21
N PHE A 345 12.69 -45.39 -13.25
CA PHE A 345 12.23 -44.03 -13.61
C PHE A 345 13.37 -43.28 -14.27
N ILE A 346 13.19 -42.84 -15.52
CA ILE A 346 14.15 -41.98 -16.19
C ILE A 346 13.68 -40.54 -15.98
N THR A 347 14.59 -39.70 -15.47
CA THR A 347 14.33 -38.27 -15.37
C THR A 347 15.12 -37.51 -16.42
N GLU A 348 14.44 -36.68 -17.20
CA GLU A 348 15.06 -35.75 -18.14
C GLU A 348 14.81 -34.31 -17.72
N ILE A 349 15.76 -33.41 -18.01
CA ILE A 349 15.59 -31.97 -17.81
C ILE A 349 15.23 -31.35 -19.15
N LYS A 350 14.06 -30.69 -19.23
CA LYS A 350 13.63 -29.95 -20.42
C LYS A 350 13.29 -28.51 -20.07
N LYS A 351 13.47 -27.61 -21.04
CA LYS A 351 12.85 -26.28 -20.99
C LYS A 351 11.49 -26.37 -21.67
N VAL A 352 10.43 -26.05 -20.94
CA VAL A 352 9.08 -26.00 -21.50
C VAL A 352 8.53 -24.58 -21.43
N LYS A 353 7.67 -24.25 -22.39
CA LYS A 353 6.80 -23.06 -22.35
C LYS A 353 5.39 -23.53 -22.04
N ASN A 354 4.60 -22.69 -21.39
CA ASN A 354 3.21 -22.97 -21.00
C ASN A 354 3.11 -24.09 -19.96
N SER A 355 3.31 -23.72 -18.68
CA SER A 355 3.09 -24.61 -17.55
C SER A 355 1.74 -25.34 -17.69
N PRO A 356 1.67 -26.67 -17.45
CA PRO A 356 0.39 -27.39 -17.51
C PRO A 356 -0.62 -26.85 -16.49
N TYR A 357 -0.14 -26.19 -15.44
CA TYR A 357 -0.97 -25.54 -14.43
C TYR A 357 -1.63 -24.24 -14.94
N ARG A 358 -1.13 -23.65 -16.04
CA ARG A 358 -1.63 -22.39 -16.66
C ARG A 358 -3.03 -22.51 -17.23
N GLU A 359 -3.38 -23.68 -17.78
CA GLU A 359 -4.68 -23.94 -18.43
C GLU A 359 -5.65 -24.73 -17.55
N ARG A 360 -5.33 -24.92 -16.27
CA ARG A 360 -6.39 -25.25 -15.31
C ARG A 360 -7.44 -24.16 -15.49
N GLY A 361 -8.64 -24.56 -15.92
CA GLY A 361 -9.75 -23.64 -16.03
C GLY A 361 -9.88 -22.84 -14.74
N THR A 362 -10.50 -21.67 -14.83
CA THR A 362 -10.93 -20.84 -13.69
C THR A 362 -11.23 -21.67 -12.43
N TRP A 363 -11.00 -21.15 -11.21
CA TRP A 363 -11.43 -21.68 -9.88
C TRP A 363 -12.66 -22.64 -9.83
N ASN A 364 -13.57 -22.58 -10.80
CA ASN A 364 -14.58 -23.57 -11.16
C ASN A 364 -14.10 -25.02 -11.35
N ASP A 365 -12.92 -25.26 -11.94
CA ASP A 365 -12.44 -26.63 -12.25
C ASP A 365 -11.45 -27.15 -11.20
N TYR A 366 -11.33 -26.47 -10.06
CA TYR A 366 -10.31 -26.73 -9.03
C TYR A 366 -10.31 -28.18 -8.53
N PHE A 367 -11.50 -28.77 -8.38
CA PHE A 367 -11.69 -30.15 -7.95
C PHE A 367 -11.87 -31.14 -9.10
N ILE A 368 -11.92 -30.65 -10.34
CA ILE A 368 -12.03 -31.49 -11.53
C ILE A 368 -10.61 -31.90 -11.92
N LEU A 369 -10.31 -33.19 -11.75
CA LEU A 369 -9.06 -33.80 -12.20
C LEU A 369 -9.00 -33.81 -13.74
N ASN A 370 -8.74 -32.65 -14.33
CA ASN A 370 -8.34 -32.58 -15.72
C ASN A 370 -6.85 -32.93 -15.81
N ALA A 371 -6.51 -33.90 -16.67
CA ALA A 371 -5.13 -34.19 -16.99
C ALA A 371 -4.52 -32.96 -17.66
N THR A 372 -3.84 -32.12 -16.87
CA THR A 372 -3.27 -30.84 -17.33
C THR A 372 -2.13 -31.01 -18.33
N SER A 373 -1.57 -32.23 -18.43
CA SER A 373 -0.62 -32.63 -19.47
C SER A 373 -0.48 -34.16 -19.53
N SER A 374 -0.11 -34.71 -20.69
CA SER A 374 0.35 -36.10 -20.84
C SER A 374 1.76 -36.35 -20.29
N ILE A 375 2.41 -35.31 -19.78
CA ILE A 375 3.79 -35.29 -19.31
C ILE A 375 3.80 -35.16 -17.78
N ASN A 376 4.43 -36.11 -17.09
CA ASN A 376 4.58 -36.11 -15.63
C ASN A 376 5.77 -35.23 -15.22
N MET A 377 5.49 -33.96 -14.95
CA MET A 377 6.51 -32.99 -14.53
C MET A 377 6.68 -33.04 -12.99
N VAL A 378 7.90 -33.32 -12.53
CA VAL A 378 8.28 -33.47 -11.10
C VAL A 378 8.61 -32.10 -10.50
N THR A 379 7.72 -31.12 -10.68
CA THR A 379 7.80 -29.73 -10.20
C THR A 379 8.59 -28.73 -11.05
N SER A 380 7.91 -27.62 -11.36
CA SER A 380 8.47 -26.34 -11.78
C SER A 380 7.41 -25.26 -11.51
N SER A 381 7.80 -24.11 -10.96
CA SER A 381 6.93 -22.93 -10.90
C SER A 381 7.27 -21.96 -12.03
N THR A 382 6.23 -21.29 -12.51
CA THR A 382 6.37 -20.10 -13.34
C THR A 382 5.76 -18.92 -12.62
N GLY A 383 6.53 -17.84 -12.47
CA GLY A 383 6.05 -16.62 -11.84
C GLY A 383 7.17 -15.71 -11.36
N MET A 384 6.77 -14.67 -10.63
CA MET A 384 7.69 -13.69 -10.06
C MET A 384 8.74 -14.37 -9.18
N TRP A 385 9.98 -13.88 -9.25
CA TRP A 385 11.18 -14.43 -8.57
C TRP A 385 11.70 -15.77 -9.11
N HIS A 386 10.98 -16.41 -10.06
CA HIS A 386 11.45 -17.61 -10.76
C HIS A 386 11.92 -17.33 -12.19
N GLN A 387 11.25 -16.39 -12.88
CA GLN A 387 11.62 -15.93 -14.22
C GLN A 387 11.59 -14.40 -14.29
N HIS A 388 11.95 -13.86 -15.45
CA HIS A 388 11.82 -12.44 -15.77
C HIS A 388 10.55 -12.23 -16.60
N GLY A 389 9.56 -11.59 -16.00
CA GLY A 389 8.28 -11.26 -16.61
C GLY A 389 8.27 -9.86 -17.20
N LYS A 390 7.24 -9.58 -18.01
CA LYS A 390 7.05 -8.26 -18.65
C LYS A 390 5.92 -7.50 -17.98
N PRO A 391 6.03 -6.17 -17.81
CA PRO A 391 4.90 -5.37 -17.32
C PRO A 391 3.64 -5.60 -18.16
N SER A 392 2.48 -5.66 -17.51
CA SER A 392 1.21 -5.83 -18.22
C SER A 392 0.89 -4.60 -19.08
N THR A 393 0.68 -4.77 -20.39
CA THR A 393 0.36 -3.65 -21.32
C THR A 393 -1.10 -3.67 -21.76
N GLY A 394 -1.62 -2.50 -22.16
CA GLY A 394 -3.00 -2.35 -22.61
C GLY A 394 -4.02 -2.76 -21.55
N SER A 395 -5.07 -3.49 -21.97
CA SER A 395 -6.15 -3.94 -21.09
C SER A 395 -5.79 -5.16 -20.24
N ALA A 396 -4.67 -5.84 -20.51
CA ALA A 396 -4.23 -7.00 -19.76
C ALA A 396 -3.76 -6.60 -18.35
N GLY A 397 -4.05 -7.43 -17.34
CA GLY A 397 -3.69 -7.18 -15.93
C GLY A 397 -4.87 -7.34 -14.98
N TYR A 398 -4.67 -7.00 -13.72
CA TYR A 398 -5.76 -6.94 -12.73
C TYR A 398 -6.50 -5.62 -12.83
N ASN A 399 -7.84 -5.68 -12.80
CA ASN A 399 -8.69 -4.50 -12.89
C ASN A 399 -9.73 -4.50 -11.78
N ILE A 400 -9.93 -3.35 -11.11
CA ILE A 400 -11.12 -3.14 -10.27
C ILE A 400 -12.25 -2.73 -11.18
N ARG A 401 -13.39 -3.42 -11.09
CA ARG A 401 -14.60 -3.06 -11.84
C ARG A 401 -15.81 -2.92 -10.93
N ILE A 402 -16.51 -1.80 -11.02
CA ILE A 402 -17.79 -1.56 -10.33
C ILE A 402 -18.91 -1.63 -11.35
N GLN A 403 -20.00 -2.33 -11.03
CA GLN A 403 -21.24 -2.32 -11.83
C GLN A 403 -22.48 -2.35 -10.94
N ASP A 404 -23.61 -1.91 -11.49
CA ASP A 404 -24.92 -2.18 -10.90
C ASP A 404 -25.39 -3.61 -11.27
N GLU A 405 -26.16 -4.24 -10.39
CA GLU A 405 -26.65 -5.62 -10.61
C GLU A 405 -28.17 -5.73 -10.83
N CYS A 406 -28.95 -4.80 -10.28
CA CYS A 406 -30.40 -4.86 -10.35
C CYS A 406 -30.98 -3.53 -10.86
N ALA A 407 -32.31 -3.48 -11.01
CA ALA A 407 -33.02 -2.25 -11.38
C ALA A 407 -32.72 -1.07 -10.42
N TYR A 408 -32.42 -1.37 -9.15
CA TYR A 408 -31.98 -0.42 -8.14
C TYR A 408 -30.46 -0.44 -7.99
N GLY A 409 -29.76 0.20 -8.91
CA GLY A 409 -28.30 0.25 -8.93
C GLY A 409 -27.71 1.08 -7.80
N LEU A 410 -26.99 0.45 -6.86
CA LEU A 410 -26.34 1.16 -5.76
C LEU A 410 -25.17 2.03 -6.26
N ALA A 411 -24.37 1.55 -7.21
CA ALA A 411 -23.21 2.26 -7.73
C ALA A 411 -23.64 3.51 -8.52
N SER A 412 -24.74 3.42 -9.26
CA SER A 412 -25.37 4.61 -9.86
C SER A 412 -25.91 5.59 -8.83
N ALA A 413 -26.56 5.09 -7.78
CA ALA A 413 -27.19 5.92 -6.74
C ALA A 413 -26.15 6.74 -5.96
N VAL A 414 -25.02 6.13 -5.59
CA VAL A 414 -23.92 6.80 -4.89
C VAL A 414 -22.96 7.54 -5.84
N GLY A 415 -23.14 7.39 -7.15
CA GLY A 415 -22.44 8.18 -8.17
C GLY A 415 -21.11 7.62 -8.65
N PHE A 416 -20.77 6.35 -8.38
CA PHE A 416 -19.57 5.71 -8.93
C PHE A 416 -19.59 5.56 -10.45
N LEU A 417 -20.78 5.39 -11.03
CA LEU A 417 -20.97 5.12 -12.47
C LEU A 417 -21.30 6.36 -13.31
N LYS A 418 -21.53 7.53 -12.69
CA LYS A 418 -21.79 8.76 -13.43
C LYS A 418 -20.49 9.17 -14.13
N GLU A 419 -20.53 9.32 -15.46
CA GLU A 419 -19.46 10.04 -16.15
C GLU A 419 -19.34 11.42 -15.49
N GLN A 420 -18.12 11.81 -15.10
CA GLN A 420 -17.87 13.23 -14.86
C GLN A 420 -18.34 14.00 -16.09
N PRO A 421 -19.03 15.14 -15.94
CA PRO A 421 -19.65 15.80 -17.07
C PRO A 421 -18.59 16.23 -18.10
N ARG A 422 -18.43 15.44 -19.16
CA ARG A 422 -17.92 15.94 -20.44
C ARG A 422 -18.95 16.93 -20.97
N THR A 423 -18.59 18.22 -20.88
CA THR A 423 -19.00 19.35 -21.72
C THR A 423 -20.36 19.28 -22.42
N GLN A 424 -21.20 20.28 -22.12
CA GLN A 424 -22.34 20.76 -22.91
C GLN A 424 -23.58 19.84 -23.01
N LEU A 425 -24.58 20.10 -22.15
CA LEU A 425 -25.98 19.90 -22.55
C LEU A 425 -26.87 21.07 -22.13
N ASN A 426 -27.59 21.58 -23.14
CA ASN A 426 -28.40 22.80 -23.12
C ASN A 426 -29.40 22.91 -21.95
N PRO A 427 -29.62 24.12 -21.37
CA PRO A 427 -30.45 24.32 -20.17
C PRO A 427 -31.97 24.13 -20.36
N ARG A 428 -32.44 23.79 -21.57
CA ARG A 428 -33.87 23.83 -21.93
C ARG A 428 -34.63 22.49 -21.87
N LYS A 429 -34.01 21.40 -21.39
CA LYS A 429 -34.71 20.12 -21.14
C LYS A 429 -34.71 19.74 -19.66
N ARG A 430 -35.30 20.61 -18.83
CA ARG A 430 -35.73 20.26 -17.45
C ARG A 430 -37.15 19.72 -17.49
N LYS A 431 -37.29 18.42 -17.73
CA LYS A 431 -38.47 17.58 -17.40
C LYS A 431 -38.11 16.15 -17.81
N ASN A 432 -37.40 15.45 -16.93
CA ASN A 432 -37.61 14.02 -16.67
C ASN A 432 -36.71 13.58 -15.50
N ILE A 433 -37.41 13.00 -14.53
CA ILE A 433 -36.97 12.20 -13.39
C ILE A 433 -36.04 11.07 -13.88
N LEU A 434 -35.00 10.73 -13.11
CA LEU A 434 -34.09 9.59 -13.31
C LEU A 434 -33.41 9.51 -14.69
N ARG A 435 -32.42 10.36 -14.97
CA ARG A 435 -31.39 9.99 -15.97
C ARG A 435 -30.41 9.04 -15.29
N HIS A 436 -30.64 7.74 -15.47
CA HIS A 436 -29.64 6.69 -15.26
C HIS A 436 -28.34 7.07 -15.99
N SER A 437 -27.19 6.74 -15.41
CA SER A 437 -25.92 6.83 -16.13
C SER A 437 -26.00 6.02 -17.42
N THR A 438 -25.44 6.53 -18.52
CA THR A 438 -25.24 5.73 -19.74
C THR A 438 -24.17 4.65 -19.55
N SER A 439 -23.30 4.83 -18.57
CA SER A 439 -22.32 3.81 -18.19
C SER A 439 -22.88 2.91 -17.11
N THR A 440 -22.93 1.61 -17.40
CA THR A 440 -23.32 0.56 -16.44
C THR A 440 -22.13 0.03 -15.65
N ARG A 441 -20.90 0.48 -15.95
CA ARG A 441 -19.68 -0.01 -15.30
C ARG A 441 -18.54 1.01 -15.29
N ARG A 442 -17.72 0.98 -14.25
CA ARG A 442 -16.45 1.72 -14.16
C ARG A 442 -15.32 0.73 -13.92
N THR A 443 -14.22 0.86 -14.67
CA THR A 443 -13.06 -0.02 -14.55
C THR A 443 -11.80 0.82 -14.38
N ILE A 444 -10.92 0.40 -13.46
CA ILE A 444 -9.56 0.93 -13.31
C ILE A 444 -8.56 -0.23 -13.31
N LYS A 445 -7.37 -0.01 -13.86
CA LYS A 445 -6.30 -1.00 -13.94
C LYS A 445 -5.37 -0.83 -12.75
N LEU A 446 -5.01 -1.93 -12.10
CA LEU A 446 -4.07 -1.97 -10.99
C LEU A 446 -2.62 -2.17 -11.47
N GLY A 447 -1.67 -1.91 -10.59
CA GLY A 447 -0.26 -2.26 -10.68
C GLY A 447 0.47 -1.60 -11.84
N LYS A 448 0.03 -0.41 -12.24
CA LYS A 448 0.68 0.35 -13.31
C LYS A 448 2.00 0.92 -12.82
N LEU A 449 3.08 0.55 -13.50
CA LEU A 449 4.39 1.13 -13.26
C LEU A 449 4.41 2.61 -13.69
N ALA A 450 5.17 3.42 -12.97
CA ALA A 450 5.45 4.79 -13.37
C ALA A 450 6.21 4.84 -14.71
N GLU A 451 5.97 5.88 -15.50
CA GLU A 451 6.75 6.16 -16.73
C GLU A 451 8.22 6.46 -16.39
N GLU A 452 8.43 7.18 -15.30
CA GLU A 452 9.75 7.55 -14.80
C GLU A 452 9.77 7.73 -13.28
N LYS A 453 10.93 7.50 -12.68
CA LYS A 453 11.21 7.85 -11.29
C LYS A 453 12.54 8.59 -11.20
N ASN A 454 12.51 9.79 -10.62
CA ASN A 454 13.73 10.53 -10.30
C ASN A 454 14.24 10.06 -8.93
N ILE A 455 15.47 9.56 -8.90
CA ILE A 455 16.18 9.23 -7.66
C ILE A 455 17.21 10.32 -7.43
N LYS A 456 17.29 10.79 -6.18
CA LYS A 456 18.16 11.89 -5.80
C LYS A 456 18.99 11.51 -4.59
N GLU A 457 20.21 12.02 -4.54
CA GLU A 457 21.07 12.02 -3.36
C GLU A 457 21.66 13.43 -3.22
N ALA A 458 22.26 13.72 -2.07
CA ALA A 458 22.99 14.98 -1.93
C ALA A 458 24.30 14.79 -1.18
N VAL A 459 25.31 15.56 -1.59
CA VAL A 459 26.50 15.79 -0.76
C VAL A 459 26.20 16.96 0.15
N VAL A 460 26.45 16.78 1.44
CA VAL A 460 26.28 17.79 2.48
C VAL A 460 27.66 18.26 2.91
N ALA A 461 27.85 19.58 2.96
CA ALA A 461 29.06 20.19 3.51
C ALA A 461 28.72 21.20 4.61
N ILE A 462 29.30 21.01 5.80
CA ILE A 462 29.05 21.83 6.98
C ILE A 462 30.35 22.52 7.37
N PRO A 463 30.44 23.86 7.28
CA PRO A 463 31.60 24.59 7.75
C PRO A 463 31.62 24.65 9.28
N TYR A 464 32.80 24.48 9.87
CA TYR A 464 33.03 24.64 11.30
C TYR A 464 34.43 25.18 11.57
N TYR A 465 34.67 25.66 12.78
CA TYR A 465 36.00 25.97 13.28
C TYR A 465 36.21 25.37 14.66
N THR A 466 37.47 25.30 15.09
CA THR A 466 37.83 24.76 16.40
C THR A 466 38.24 25.89 17.32
N THR A 467 37.56 26.03 18.45
CA THR A 467 37.94 26.99 19.49
C THR A 467 39.28 26.62 20.13
N LYS A 468 39.91 27.54 20.86
CA LYS A 468 41.17 27.28 21.60
C LYS A 468 41.11 26.07 22.55
N ASN A 469 39.90 25.68 22.99
CA ASN A 469 39.66 24.53 23.87
C ASN A 469 39.30 23.25 23.09
N CYS A 470 39.63 23.16 21.80
CA CYS A 470 39.33 22.03 20.93
C CYS A 470 37.83 21.70 20.77
N LYS A 471 36.92 22.65 21.05
CA LYS A 471 35.49 22.48 20.80
C LYS A 471 35.14 22.89 19.38
N VAL A 472 34.38 22.04 18.69
CA VAL A 472 33.80 22.31 17.38
C VAL A 472 32.70 23.36 17.53
N GLN A 473 32.79 24.42 16.73
CA GLN A 473 31.78 25.47 16.64
C GLN A 473 31.31 25.58 15.19
N PHE A 474 29.99 25.53 14.98
CA PHE A 474 29.37 25.75 13.67
C PHE A 474 29.05 27.23 13.47
N PHE A 475 28.99 27.65 12.20
CA PHE A 475 28.58 29.00 11.86
C PHE A 475 27.05 29.13 11.96
N GLU A 476 26.57 30.04 12.79
CA GLU A 476 25.13 30.28 12.98
C GLU A 476 24.50 30.97 11.77
N LEU A 477 23.27 30.56 11.44
CA LEU A 477 22.44 31.22 10.43
C LEU A 477 21.99 32.60 10.93
N ASN A 478 21.92 33.57 10.03
CA ASN A 478 21.36 34.88 10.36
C ASN A 478 19.92 34.75 10.86
N LYS A 479 19.65 35.09 12.12
CA LYS A 479 18.37 34.79 12.79
C LYS A 479 17.20 35.54 12.14
N LYS A 480 17.46 36.77 11.68
CA LYS A 480 16.45 37.59 10.98
C LYS A 480 16.13 37.02 9.60
N HIS A 481 17.12 36.53 8.85
CA HIS A 481 16.86 35.90 7.55
C HIS A 481 16.26 34.52 7.69
N LEU A 482 16.66 33.74 8.70
CA LEU A 482 16.06 32.44 9.02
C LEU A 482 14.56 32.57 9.28
N ALA A 483 14.14 33.54 10.10
CA ALA A 483 12.72 33.81 10.34
C ALA A 483 11.98 34.20 9.04
N LYS A 484 12.61 34.97 8.16
CA LYS A 484 12.03 35.32 6.84
C LYS A 484 12.00 34.12 5.89
N ALA A 485 12.99 33.24 5.94
CA ALA A 485 13.09 32.04 5.12
C ALA A 485 12.00 31.02 5.48
N LYS A 486 11.77 30.78 6.78
CA LYS A 486 10.63 29.97 7.27
C LYS A 486 9.31 30.52 6.74
N ARG A 487 9.08 31.84 6.86
CA ARG A 487 7.88 32.51 6.32
C ARG A 487 7.77 32.42 4.80
N LEU A 488 8.89 32.44 4.07
CA LEU A 488 8.91 32.30 2.62
C LEU A 488 8.48 30.89 2.21
N ASN A 489 9.07 29.85 2.81
CA ASN A 489 8.70 28.46 2.55
C ASN A 489 7.23 28.20 2.86
N ASN A 490 6.73 28.66 4.02
CA ASN A 490 5.32 28.49 4.39
C ASN A 490 4.39 29.21 3.40
N ARG A 491 4.71 30.45 3.01
CA ARG A 491 3.91 31.18 2.02
C ARG A 491 3.85 30.48 0.66
N ILE A 492 4.99 29.97 0.18
CA ILE A 492 5.04 29.22 -1.07
C ILE A 492 4.16 27.98 -0.91
N LEU A 493 4.33 27.20 0.16
CA LEU A 493 3.53 26.00 0.41
C LEU A 493 2.02 26.32 0.46
N ASP A 494 1.61 27.37 1.16
CA ASP A 494 0.22 27.83 1.25
C ASP A 494 -0.36 28.23 -0.11
N GLU A 495 0.45 28.86 -0.98
CA GLU A 495 0.06 29.19 -2.37
C GLU A 495 -0.26 27.92 -3.17
N TYR A 496 0.61 26.91 -3.09
CA TYR A 496 0.42 25.63 -3.78
C TYR A 496 -0.77 24.87 -3.20
N ILE A 497 -0.94 24.81 -1.89
CA ILE A 497 -2.11 24.20 -1.23
C ILE A 497 -3.39 24.89 -1.69
N SER A 498 -3.43 26.23 -1.68
CA SER A 498 -4.60 26.99 -2.11
C SER A 498 -4.95 26.69 -3.57
N ARG A 499 -3.95 26.67 -4.45
CA ARG A 499 -4.15 26.34 -5.87
C ARG A 499 -4.64 24.90 -6.05
N ALA A 500 -4.01 23.94 -5.38
CA ALA A 500 -4.35 22.53 -5.44
C ALA A 500 -5.78 22.27 -4.92
N THR A 501 -6.15 22.91 -3.81
CA THR A 501 -7.49 22.80 -3.22
C THR A 501 -8.56 23.34 -4.17
N THR A 502 -8.23 24.34 -5.00
CA THR A 502 -9.15 24.90 -6.02
C THR A 502 -9.23 24.11 -7.32
N MET A 503 -8.41 23.09 -7.52
CA MET A 503 -8.46 22.24 -8.73
C MET A 503 -9.53 21.15 -8.58
N GLU A 504 -10.15 20.74 -9.70
CA GLU A 504 -11.11 19.63 -9.74
C GLU A 504 -10.45 18.36 -10.27
N ASP A 505 -9.69 18.49 -11.35
CA ASP A 505 -8.99 17.38 -11.98
C ASP A 505 -7.81 16.91 -11.12
N ARG A 506 -7.68 15.59 -10.98
CA ARG A 506 -6.61 14.94 -10.24
C ARG A 506 -5.27 15.13 -10.95
N ASP A 507 -5.28 15.06 -12.28
CA ASP A 507 -4.06 15.14 -13.10
C ASP A 507 -3.42 16.54 -13.03
N ASP A 508 -4.25 17.59 -12.97
CA ASP A 508 -3.82 18.97 -12.76
C ASP A 508 -3.11 19.15 -11.41
N VAL A 509 -3.60 18.48 -10.35
CA VAL A 509 -2.96 18.51 -9.03
C VAL A 509 -1.60 17.82 -9.08
N PHE A 510 -1.47 16.69 -9.78
CA PHE A 510 -0.16 16.03 -9.96
C PHE A 510 0.80 16.89 -10.78
N ALA A 511 0.33 17.58 -11.82
CA ALA A 511 1.15 18.54 -12.55
C ALA A 511 1.63 19.68 -11.64
N LEU A 512 0.77 20.18 -10.75
CA LEU A 512 1.11 21.19 -9.75
C LEU A 512 2.13 20.69 -8.72
N ILE A 513 2.05 19.42 -8.32
CA ILE A 513 3.05 18.77 -7.45
C ILE A 513 4.41 18.74 -8.14
N ARG A 514 4.48 18.35 -9.42
CA ARG A 514 5.74 18.34 -10.19
C ARG A 514 6.34 19.74 -10.31
N ASP A 515 5.50 20.77 -10.50
CA ASP A 515 5.93 22.18 -10.50
C ASP A 515 6.51 22.59 -9.14
N TYR A 516 5.85 22.22 -8.04
CA TYR A 516 6.36 22.46 -6.69
C TYR A 516 7.70 21.78 -6.45
N GLU A 517 7.85 20.50 -6.78
CA GLU A 517 9.09 19.74 -6.61
C GLU A 517 10.25 20.40 -7.38
N THR A 518 10.00 20.83 -8.62
CA THR A 518 10.99 21.55 -9.44
C THR A 518 11.39 22.86 -8.78
N ARG A 519 10.42 23.68 -8.38
CA ARG A 519 10.68 24.98 -7.74
C ARG A 519 11.35 24.86 -6.38
N SER A 520 10.98 23.85 -5.59
CA SER A 520 11.56 23.59 -4.27
C SER A 520 13.04 23.23 -4.35
N SER A 521 13.45 22.64 -5.49
CA SER A 521 14.82 22.22 -5.78
C SER A 521 15.73 23.39 -6.17
N ILE A 522 15.23 24.61 -6.38
CA ILE A 522 16.04 25.74 -6.86
C ILE A 522 16.41 26.67 -5.70
N SER A 523 17.70 27.05 -5.62
CA SER A 523 18.17 28.14 -4.75
C SER A 523 18.00 29.50 -5.44
N GLY A 524 17.57 30.52 -4.68
CA GLY A 524 17.49 31.90 -5.20
C GLY A 524 18.78 32.70 -4.95
N PRO A 525 18.90 33.91 -5.53
CA PRO A 525 20.12 34.71 -5.47
C PRO A 525 20.29 35.50 -4.15
N ARG A 526 19.26 35.57 -3.29
CA ARG A 526 19.31 36.31 -2.02
C ARG A 526 19.57 35.36 -0.87
N ALA A 527 20.19 35.83 0.20
CA ALA A 527 20.46 35.00 1.38
C ALA A 527 19.21 34.37 2.01
N ILE A 528 18.08 35.08 2.01
CA ILE A 528 16.79 34.51 2.47
C ILE A 528 16.41 33.29 1.61
N ASP A 529 16.64 33.35 0.29
CA ASP A 529 16.33 32.26 -0.62
C ASP A 529 17.28 31.06 -0.41
N SER A 530 18.56 31.32 -0.13
CA SER A 530 19.55 30.29 0.19
C SER A 530 19.25 29.56 1.50
N ILE A 531 18.90 30.30 2.55
CA ILE A 531 18.47 29.70 3.83
C ILE A 531 17.16 28.92 3.62
N ALA A 532 16.22 29.49 2.86
CA ALA A 532 14.97 28.80 2.54
C ALA A 532 15.22 27.48 1.77
N TYR A 533 16.18 27.48 0.85
CA TYR A 533 16.63 26.28 0.14
C TYR A 533 17.25 25.25 1.10
N GLN A 534 18.16 25.66 2.00
CA GLN A 534 18.72 24.77 3.01
C GLN A 534 17.61 24.08 3.83
N LEU A 535 16.62 24.85 4.32
CA LEU A 535 15.50 24.28 5.08
C LEU A 535 14.69 23.25 4.26
N ARG A 536 14.45 23.51 2.96
CA ARG A 536 13.75 22.55 2.09
C ARG A 536 14.57 21.28 1.87
N MET A 537 15.89 21.40 1.71
CA MET A 537 16.76 20.23 1.57
C MET A 537 16.80 19.40 2.86
N MET A 538 16.86 20.03 4.02
CA MET A 538 16.77 19.34 5.31
C MET A 538 15.45 18.55 5.48
N GLN A 539 14.35 19.04 4.90
CA GLN A 539 13.08 18.30 4.87
C GLN A 539 13.08 17.12 3.88
N ARG A 540 13.83 17.24 2.77
CA ARG A 540 13.88 16.26 1.67
C ARG A 540 14.90 15.14 1.86
N TYR A 541 15.95 15.38 2.65
CA TYR A 541 17.03 14.42 2.90
C TYR A 541 17.06 13.95 4.35
N VAL A 542 17.60 12.75 4.57
CA VAL A 542 17.82 12.21 5.92
C VAL A 542 19.19 12.68 6.41
N LEU A 543 19.20 13.49 7.47
CA LEU A 543 20.41 13.96 8.13
C LEU A 543 20.65 13.19 9.42
N PRO A 544 21.93 13.06 9.86
CA PRO A 544 22.23 12.64 11.22
C PRO A 544 21.47 13.50 12.23
N PRO A 545 20.91 12.93 13.32
CA PRO A 545 20.12 13.69 14.29
C PRO A 545 20.84 14.92 14.84
N SER A 546 22.15 14.87 15.05
CA SER A 546 22.95 16.00 15.51
C SER A 546 23.00 17.21 14.56
N PHE A 547 22.57 17.03 13.30
CA PHE A 547 22.56 18.06 12.26
C PHE A 547 21.15 18.41 11.77
N ASP A 548 20.10 17.74 12.26
CA ASP A 548 18.72 17.97 11.83
C ASP A 548 17.97 18.94 12.76
N PHE A 549 18.36 20.23 12.69
CA PHE A 549 17.68 21.29 13.44
C PHE A 549 16.29 21.68 12.88
N VAL A 550 15.85 21.07 11.78
CA VAL A 550 14.46 21.25 11.29
C VAL A 550 13.51 20.32 12.02
N SER A 551 13.93 19.06 12.26
CA SER A 551 13.12 18.08 13.00
C SER A 551 13.30 18.15 14.52
N ILE A 552 14.40 18.75 15.00
CA ILE A 552 14.81 18.80 16.41
C ILE A 552 15.05 20.26 16.81
N GLU A 553 14.16 20.81 17.65
CA GLU A 553 14.18 22.24 18.01
C GLU A 553 15.31 22.61 18.96
N GLU A 554 15.88 21.63 19.66
CA GLU A 554 16.97 21.81 20.64
C GLU A 554 18.32 22.15 20.00
N ILE A 555 18.45 21.99 18.68
CA ILE A 555 19.70 22.24 17.95
C ILE A 555 19.66 23.66 17.38
N GLU A 556 20.64 24.49 17.73
CA GLU A 556 20.74 25.84 17.17
C GLU A 556 20.99 25.79 15.64
N PRO A 557 20.22 26.53 14.82
CA PRO A 557 20.36 26.49 13.37
C PRO A 557 21.70 27.02 12.86
N PHE A 558 22.38 26.22 12.03
CA PHE A 558 23.70 26.54 11.48
C PHE A 558 23.79 26.30 9.96
N MET A 559 24.85 26.80 9.36
CA MET A 559 25.08 26.74 7.91
C MET A 559 25.28 25.30 7.40
N ILE A 560 24.50 24.90 6.40
CA ILE A 560 24.65 23.60 5.72
C ILE A 560 24.53 23.81 4.21
N TYR A 561 25.55 23.41 3.46
CA TYR A 561 25.52 23.40 2.00
C TYR A 561 25.03 22.05 1.51
N PHE A 562 24.09 22.08 0.56
CA PHE A 562 23.58 20.90 -0.11
C PHE A 562 23.96 20.94 -1.59
N PHE A 563 24.48 19.83 -2.08
CA PHE A 563 24.77 19.60 -3.49
C PHE A 563 23.93 18.41 -3.93
N GLU A 564 22.70 18.67 -4.37
CA GLU A 564 21.77 17.65 -4.87
C GLU A 564 22.25 17.17 -6.23
N PHE A 565 22.25 15.85 -6.42
CA PHE A 565 22.46 15.19 -7.71
C PHE A 565 21.43 14.06 -7.89
N GLY A 566 21.13 13.69 -9.13
CA GLY A 566 20.10 12.68 -9.40
C GLY A 566 20.28 11.89 -10.67
N ALA A 567 19.54 10.78 -10.73
CA ALA A 567 19.44 9.90 -11.88
C ALA A 567 17.96 9.59 -12.15
N LYS A 568 17.65 9.15 -13.37
CA LYS A 568 16.29 8.86 -13.80
C LYS A 568 16.15 7.39 -14.13
N LEU A 569 15.17 6.72 -13.52
CA LEU A 569 14.75 5.37 -13.90
C LEU A 569 13.56 5.46 -14.83
N ASN A 570 13.56 4.72 -15.93
CA ASN A 570 12.38 4.55 -16.78
C ASN A 570 11.54 3.33 -16.35
N THR A 571 10.39 3.10 -16.97
CA THR A 571 9.52 1.94 -16.67
C THR A 571 10.24 0.60 -16.75
N THR A 572 11.16 0.40 -17.70
CA THR A 572 11.94 -0.84 -17.82
C THR A 572 12.88 -1.01 -16.63
N ASP A 573 13.57 0.06 -16.22
CA ASP A 573 14.42 0.04 -15.04
C ASP A 573 13.62 -0.28 -13.78
N LEU A 574 12.46 0.36 -13.59
CA LEU A 574 11.57 0.07 -12.45
C LEU A 574 11.09 -1.38 -12.47
N SER A 575 10.74 -1.90 -13.64
CA SER A 575 10.37 -3.31 -13.83
C SER A 575 11.53 -4.27 -13.50
N ASN A 576 12.76 -3.90 -13.86
CA ASN A 576 13.95 -4.68 -13.56
C ASN A 576 14.24 -4.66 -12.06
N VAL A 577 14.27 -3.49 -11.42
CA VAL A 577 14.51 -3.33 -9.98
C VAL A 577 13.46 -4.10 -9.18
N TRP A 578 12.18 -4.05 -9.55
CA TRP A 578 11.12 -4.84 -8.91
C TRP A 578 11.37 -6.36 -8.99
N GLN A 579 12.00 -6.82 -10.07
CA GLN A 579 12.36 -8.21 -10.30
C GLN A 579 13.80 -8.54 -9.86
N ASN A 580 14.40 -7.69 -9.02
CA ASN A 580 15.75 -7.85 -8.48
C ASN A 580 16.86 -7.89 -9.57
N LEU A 581 16.67 -7.12 -10.64
CA LEU A 581 17.66 -6.86 -11.69
C LEU A 581 18.12 -5.41 -11.65
N TYR A 582 19.34 -5.16 -12.10
CA TYR A 582 19.88 -3.81 -12.21
C TYR A 582 19.10 -2.98 -13.25
N PRO A 583 19.00 -1.66 -13.06
CA PRO A 583 18.56 -0.77 -14.13
C PRO A 583 19.54 -0.88 -15.30
N GLU A 584 19.09 -0.54 -16.51
CA GLU A 584 19.87 -0.66 -17.75
C GLU A 584 19.89 0.64 -18.56
N SER A 585 18.99 1.60 -18.28
CA SER A 585 18.93 2.82 -19.08
C SER A 585 20.16 3.71 -18.90
N PRO A 586 20.59 4.44 -19.95
CA PRO A 586 21.74 5.34 -19.86
C PRO A 586 21.59 6.43 -18.81
N GLU A 587 20.37 6.93 -18.58
CA GLU A 587 20.06 8.00 -17.63
C GLU A 587 19.94 7.50 -16.17
N SER A 588 19.95 6.18 -15.95
CA SER A 588 19.87 5.57 -14.63
C SER A 588 21.23 5.52 -13.91
N THR A 589 21.21 4.95 -12.70
CA THR A 589 22.41 4.65 -11.91
C THR A 589 23.24 3.47 -12.47
N ALA A 590 22.82 2.85 -13.57
CA ALA A 590 23.51 1.71 -14.18
C ALA A 590 24.85 2.10 -14.82
N GLN A 591 24.98 3.34 -15.28
CA GLN A 591 26.20 3.85 -15.90
C GLN A 591 26.82 4.95 -15.03
N THR A 592 28.15 4.97 -15.00
CA THR A 592 28.88 6.07 -14.36
C THR A 592 28.65 7.33 -15.18
N GLN A 593 28.07 8.34 -14.54
CA GLN A 593 27.85 9.64 -15.16
C GLN A 593 28.65 10.71 -14.41
N TYR A 594 29.17 11.67 -15.16
CA TYR A 594 29.71 12.91 -14.60
C TYR A 594 28.64 13.96 -14.74
N SER A 595 28.45 14.72 -13.67
CA SER A 595 27.48 15.80 -13.72
C SER A 595 27.94 16.98 -14.56
N ASP A 596 26.99 17.60 -15.27
CA ASP A 596 27.27 18.72 -16.17
C ASP A 596 26.87 20.06 -15.50
N PRO A 597 27.84 20.85 -15.02
CA PRO A 597 27.59 22.10 -14.32
C PRO A 597 26.98 23.20 -15.21
N ILE A 598 26.98 23.04 -16.53
CA ILE A 598 26.56 24.06 -17.52
C ILE A 598 25.24 23.66 -18.19
N LYS A 599 24.65 22.52 -17.84
CA LYS A 599 23.39 22.05 -18.41
C LYS A 599 22.20 22.87 -17.87
N PHE A 600 21.81 23.91 -18.60
CA PHE A 600 20.68 24.77 -18.20
C PHE A 600 19.30 24.11 -18.38
N ASN A 601 19.18 23.13 -19.29
CA ASN A 601 17.94 22.39 -19.52
C ASN A 601 18.01 21.03 -18.81
N ASN A 602 17.26 20.89 -17.73
CA ASN A 602 17.23 19.71 -16.85
C ASN A 602 18.60 19.42 -16.21
N PRO A 603 19.08 20.32 -15.32
CA PRO A 603 20.35 20.14 -14.63
C PRO A 603 20.28 18.92 -13.71
N ASP A 604 21.34 18.12 -13.73
CA ASP A 604 21.47 16.98 -12.84
C ASP A 604 22.13 17.36 -11.50
N ILE A 605 22.68 18.59 -11.38
CA ILE A 605 23.11 19.22 -10.12
C ILE A 605 22.29 20.48 -9.84
N VAL A 606 21.94 20.71 -8.57
CA VAL A 606 21.58 22.05 -8.10
C VAL A 606 22.58 22.59 -7.08
N TYR A 607 23.08 23.80 -7.34
CA TYR A 607 24.03 24.49 -6.46
C TYR A 607 23.32 25.25 -5.34
N SER A 608 23.78 25.02 -4.11
CA SER A 608 23.50 25.88 -2.96
C SER A 608 24.51 27.02 -2.86
N SER A 609 24.06 28.24 -2.66
CA SER A 609 24.93 29.39 -2.39
C SER A 609 24.57 30.06 -1.08
N HIS A 610 25.26 29.69 -0.01
CA HIS A 610 25.31 30.58 1.15
C HIS A 610 26.21 31.77 0.85
N ILE A 611 25.75 32.95 1.26
CA ILE A 611 26.34 34.21 0.84
C ILE A 611 27.08 34.81 2.04
N LEU A 612 28.40 34.98 1.89
CA LEU A 612 29.24 35.64 2.90
C LEU A 612 29.01 37.16 2.90
N ASP A 613 28.95 37.77 1.72
CA ASP A 613 28.67 39.19 1.50
C ASP A 613 27.86 39.36 0.21
N SER A 614 26.64 39.90 0.33
CA SER A 614 25.74 40.13 -0.80
C SER A 614 25.85 41.55 -1.35
N THR A 615 26.77 42.39 -0.86
CA THR A 615 26.99 43.75 -1.39
C THR A 615 27.30 43.77 -2.88
N ILE A 616 27.97 42.73 -3.39
CA ILE A 616 28.30 42.60 -4.81
C ILE A 616 27.05 42.53 -5.71
N LEU A 617 25.90 42.11 -5.16
CA LEU A 617 24.62 42.04 -5.86
C LEU A 617 23.86 43.37 -5.88
N ASN A 618 24.28 44.36 -5.09
CA ASN A 618 23.65 45.69 -5.08
C ASN A 618 23.75 46.38 -6.47
N GLY A 619 24.83 46.11 -7.23
CA GLY A 619 25.03 46.62 -8.59
C GLY A 619 24.04 46.08 -9.63
N PHE A 620 23.32 45.00 -9.30
CA PHE A 620 22.30 44.37 -10.13
C PHE A 620 20.86 44.72 -9.68
N GLY A 621 20.69 45.80 -8.91
CA GLY A 621 19.37 46.26 -8.45
C GLY A 621 18.79 45.49 -7.26
N ALA A 622 19.55 44.56 -6.66
CA ALA A 622 19.18 43.86 -5.44
C ALA A 622 19.75 44.60 -4.22
N ALA A 623 19.09 45.69 -3.80
CA ALA A 623 19.53 46.47 -2.65
C ALA A 623 19.40 45.68 -1.33
N GLY A 624 20.51 45.58 -0.57
CA GLY A 624 20.57 45.09 0.80
C GLY A 624 21.72 44.09 1.01
N ASN A 625 22.63 44.39 1.96
CA ASN A 625 23.64 43.41 2.36
C ASN A 625 23.12 42.49 3.45
N HIS A 626 23.03 41.21 3.16
CA HIS A 626 22.33 40.24 3.99
C HIS A 626 23.12 38.94 3.94
N SER A 627 24.28 38.88 4.58
CA SER A 627 25.00 37.62 4.73
C SER A 627 24.08 36.54 5.31
N THR A 628 24.23 35.31 4.83
CA THR A 628 23.57 34.15 5.45
C THR A 628 24.08 33.86 6.86
N TYR A 629 25.26 34.38 7.21
CA TYR A 629 25.91 34.22 8.50
C TYR A 629 25.39 35.25 9.50
N GLU A 630 25.17 34.84 10.75
CA GLU A 630 24.91 35.79 11.84
C GLU A 630 26.12 36.72 12.06
N ASN A 631 27.32 36.15 12.06
CA ASN A 631 28.58 36.88 12.14
C ASN A 631 29.55 36.48 11.02
N PRO A 632 29.57 37.21 9.89
CA PRO A 632 30.43 36.87 8.74
C PRO A 632 31.93 36.93 9.06
N ARG A 633 32.34 37.72 10.07
CA ARG A 633 33.75 37.86 10.45
C ARG A 633 34.33 36.55 10.97
N GLU A 634 33.54 35.75 11.67
CA GLU A 634 34.01 34.45 12.19
C GLU A 634 34.49 33.53 11.07
N PHE A 635 33.86 33.57 9.90
CA PHE A 635 34.26 32.75 8.75
C PHE A 635 35.59 33.22 8.15
N LEU A 636 35.87 34.52 8.21
CA LEU A 636 37.09 35.12 7.65
C LEU A 636 38.28 35.08 8.61
N GLU A 637 38.02 35.16 9.91
CA GLU A 637 39.04 35.27 10.96
C GLU A 637 39.52 33.92 11.50
N ASN A 638 38.73 32.84 11.34
CA ASN A 638 39.06 31.51 11.83
C ASN A 638 39.53 30.56 10.72
N GLU A 639 40.28 29.52 11.11
CA GLU A 639 40.62 28.40 10.23
C GLU A 639 39.38 27.52 9.99
N VAL A 640 38.68 27.78 8.88
CA VAL A 640 37.48 27.02 8.49
C VAL A 640 37.83 25.61 8.06
N ARG A 641 37.10 24.63 8.62
CA ARG A 641 37.15 23.22 8.27
C ARG A 641 35.75 22.75 7.84
N TRP A 642 35.68 21.59 7.19
CA TRP A 642 34.45 21.08 6.60
C TRP A 642 34.16 19.66 7.07
N ILE A 643 32.92 19.41 7.48
CA ILE A 643 32.36 18.06 7.60
C ILE A 643 31.64 17.79 6.28
N VAL A 644 32.04 16.72 5.58
CA VAL A 644 31.45 16.36 4.28
C VAL A 644 30.95 14.92 4.34
N PHE A 645 29.68 14.72 4.03
CA PHE A 645 29.08 13.38 3.95
C PHE A 645 27.96 13.36 2.92
N LYS A 646 27.56 12.16 2.50
CA LYS A 646 26.45 11.93 1.58
C LYS A 646 25.17 11.66 2.37
N CYS A 647 24.04 12.23 1.95
CA CYS A 647 22.73 11.93 2.51
C CYS A 647 21.78 11.36 1.44
N LYS A 648 20.84 10.52 1.90
CA LYS A 648 19.85 9.85 1.07
C LYS A 648 18.54 10.64 1.03
N TYR A 649 17.83 10.53 -0.08
CA TYR A 649 16.47 11.08 -0.19
C TYR A 649 15.57 10.46 0.87
N ARG A 650 14.66 11.25 1.41
CA ARG A 650 13.73 10.82 2.47
C ARG A 650 12.52 10.11 1.84
N ALA A 651 12.42 8.82 2.11
CA ALA A 651 11.26 7.99 1.80
C ALA A 651 10.01 8.46 2.55
N VAL A 652 8.86 8.02 2.06
CA VAL A 652 7.60 8.02 2.77
C VAL A 652 7.64 6.91 3.82
N THR A 653 7.47 7.29 5.08
CA THR A 653 7.62 6.39 6.23
C THR A 653 6.31 6.00 6.88
N ASN A 654 5.20 6.59 6.42
CA ASN A 654 3.87 6.41 6.99
C ASN A 654 2.88 5.96 5.90
N TYR A 655 2.35 4.75 6.05
CA TYR A 655 1.38 4.19 5.11
C TYR A 655 0.05 4.95 5.09
N GLN A 656 -0.40 5.50 6.22
CA GLN A 656 -1.63 6.32 6.26
C GLN A 656 -1.49 7.63 5.47
N TYR A 657 -0.28 8.19 5.40
CA TYR A 657 -0.01 9.32 4.53
C TYR A 657 -0.18 8.94 3.06
N LEU A 658 0.31 7.76 2.63
CA LEU A 658 0.12 7.26 1.28
C LEU A 658 -1.38 7.10 0.96
N VAL A 659 -2.15 6.47 1.85
CA VAL A 659 -3.60 6.27 1.68
C VAL A 659 -4.28 7.62 1.45
N LYS A 660 -3.99 8.59 2.30
CA LYS A 660 -4.49 9.96 2.21
C LYS A 660 -4.13 10.65 0.89
N LYS A 661 -2.86 10.60 0.48
CA LYS A 661 -2.38 11.14 -0.81
C LYS A 661 -3.08 10.47 -2.01
N SER A 662 -3.39 9.18 -1.90
CA SER A 662 -4.08 8.42 -2.95
C SER A 662 -5.54 8.85 -3.13
N ILE A 663 -6.19 9.23 -2.04
CA ILE A 663 -7.57 9.76 -2.03
C ILE A 663 -7.60 11.21 -2.53
N ASP A 664 -6.70 12.05 -2.04
CA ASP A 664 -6.57 13.45 -2.46
C ASP A 664 -5.09 13.86 -2.58
N PRO A 665 -4.58 14.06 -3.81
CA PRO A 665 -3.17 14.41 -4.02
C PRO A 665 -2.73 15.73 -3.36
N VAL A 666 -3.67 16.63 -3.00
CA VAL A 666 -3.37 17.85 -2.23
C VAL A 666 -2.59 17.54 -0.95
N HIS A 667 -2.80 16.34 -0.38
CA HIS A 667 -2.07 15.87 0.79
C HIS A 667 -0.56 15.73 0.61
N HIS A 668 -0.05 15.71 -0.62
CA HIS A 668 1.39 15.81 -0.87
C HIS A 668 2.04 16.98 -0.11
N PHE A 669 1.37 18.14 -0.11
CA PHE A 669 1.88 19.37 0.49
C PHE A 669 1.89 19.33 2.03
N GLU A 670 1.05 18.51 2.65
CA GLU A 670 0.97 18.43 4.12
C GLU A 670 2.18 17.80 4.75
N ARG A 671 2.92 16.96 4.01
CA ARG A 671 4.20 16.42 4.46
C ARG A 671 5.20 17.51 4.88
N PHE A 672 5.09 18.70 4.27
CA PHE A 672 5.97 19.84 4.52
C PHE A 672 5.41 20.84 5.53
N ARG A 673 4.19 20.62 6.04
CA ARG A 673 3.50 21.54 6.95
C ARG A 673 3.72 21.13 8.40
N GLU A 674 4.45 21.96 9.15
CA GLU A 674 4.55 21.82 10.61
C GLU A 674 3.18 22.03 11.28
N GLY A 675 2.69 21.05 12.06
CA GLY A 675 1.47 21.18 12.87
C GLY A 675 0.16 21.37 12.10
N GLY A 676 0.10 20.95 10.83
CA GLY A 676 -1.05 21.19 9.95
C GLY A 676 -2.29 20.33 10.23
N LYS A 677 -3.48 20.92 10.05
CA LYS A 677 -4.75 20.17 9.92
C LYS A 677 -4.79 19.48 8.55
N SER A 678 -5.18 18.20 8.56
CA SER A 678 -5.36 17.31 7.40
C SER A 678 -6.52 17.78 6.52
N ALA A 679 -6.32 17.94 5.21
CA ALA A 679 -7.33 18.26 4.20
C ALA A 679 -8.29 17.11 3.88
N VAL A 680 -7.91 15.87 4.22
CA VAL A 680 -8.78 14.68 4.24
C VAL A 680 -9.00 14.24 5.68
N ASP A 681 -10.26 14.22 6.06
CA ASP A 681 -10.73 13.63 7.30
C ASP A 681 -11.26 12.22 7.00
N VAL A 682 -10.54 11.19 7.44
CA VAL A 682 -10.94 9.79 7.32
C VAL A 682 -11.78 9.41 8.54
N ILE A 683 -13.04 9.05 8.30
CA ILE A 683 -13.96 8.64 9.36
C ILE A 683 -13.79 7.13 9.51
N ASN A 684 -13.26 6.70 10.66
CA ASN A 684 -12.83 5.32 11.00
C ASN A 684 -11.36 4.96 10.69
N GLY A 685 -10.48 5.93 10.41
CA GLY A 685 -9.05 5.66 10.27
C GLY A 685 -8.34 5.51 11.63
N ASN A 686 -7.53 4.47 11.81
CA ASN A 686 -6.58 4.41 12.91
C ASN A 686 -5.49 5.47 12.71
N PHE A 687 -5.29 6.35 13.70
CA PHE A 687 -4.31 7.43 13.64
C PHE A 687 -2.89 6.87 13.69
N GLY A 688 -2.17 7.08 12.59
CA GLY A 688 -0.92 6.38 12.26
C GLY A 688 0.29 6.70 13.12
N PHE A 689 1.26 5.80 13.02
CA PHE A 689 2.62 5.92 13.56
C PHE A 689 3.34 7.15 12.98
N ASN A 690 3.86 8.02 13.85
CA ASN A 690 4.67 9.17 13.45
C ASN A 690 5.96 9.21 14.28
N SER A 691 7.00 8.54 13.79
CA SER A 691 8.34 8.65 14.39
C SER A 691 9.18 9.65 13.60
N ARG A 692 9.89 10.53 14.33
CA ARG A 692 10.84 11.48 13.74
C ARG A 692 12.09 10.80 13.15
N VAL A 693 12.41 9.60 13.64
CA VAL A 693 13.47 8.73 13.12
C VAL A 693 12.81 7.45 12.63
N ALA A 694 12.95 7.15 11.35
CA ALA A 694 12.31 6.01 10.72
C ALA A 694 13.25 5.37 9.69
N PHE A 695 12.94 4.15 9.31
CA PHE A 695 13.60 3.47 8.19
C PHE A 695 13.39 4.26 6.89
N ASN A 696 14.38 4.18 6.00
CA ASN A 696 14.41 4.95 4.76
C ASN A 696 14.67 4.02 3.55
N TRP A 697 14.01 2.85 3.54
CA TRP A 697 14.00 1.96 2.40
C TRP A 697 13.20 2.59 1.24
N PRO A 698 13.61 2.41 -0.03
CA PRO A 698 14.76 1.62 -0.49
C PRO A 698 16.09 2.39 -0.53
N TYR A 699 16.13 3.66 -0.14
CA TYR A 699 17.30 4.53 -0.38
C TYR A 699 18.54 4.23 0.48
N ASP A 700 18.35 3.60 1.64
CA ASP A 700 19.44 3.22 2.56
C ASP A 700 20.17 1.94 2.19
N TYR A 701 19.56 1.06 1.39
CA TYR A 701 20.14 -0.19 0.89
C TYR A 701 20.70 0.00 -0.53
#